data_AF-A0A1S4BDZ2-F1
#
_entry.id   AF-A0A1S4BDZ2-F1
#
_cell.length_a   1.000
_cell.length_b   1.000
_cell.length_c   1.000
_cell.angle_alpha   90.00
_cell.angle_beta   90.00
_cell.angle_gamma   90.00
#
_symmetry.space_group_name_H-M   'P 1'
#
loop_
_entity.id
_entity.type
_entity.pdbx_description
1 polymer ?
#
loop_
_entity_poly.entity_id
_entity_poly.type
_entity_poly.pdbx_seq_one_letter_code
_entity_poly.pdbx_strand_id
1 'polypeptide(L)'
;MKLIVEVIDAHDLMPKDGEGSVSPFVEVDFENQLSKTRTVPKNLNPTWNHKLLFNLDDIRNYQYKYIEVSVYHERRPIPGRNFLGRVRIPCSNIVKKGEEVYQRFQLEKKWFSSFVKGEVGLKIYTSSESDPNSHPQKSSSPSNIPSTENPEYLDNPPASLLVSEVASLDTAKASSSPKLENGNTAISSSFTAVEKPAHLTQSEQGKESFKHIEERSQFIFKHQAMQQPVIQIRKRPGVQPATQHQVDHHPRAIHNHPSVQPTMQHQVDHHPRAIHNHPSVQPTMQRQVDHPPAVHSHPSVQPTMQHQVDHPEDEYELKDTNPQLGEQWPRGGGYGGGRGWMNNDRYASTYDLVEQMFYLYVRVVKSKDLQQSVLTGSCDPYVEVKLGNYKGRTKHFEKKMNPEWNQVFAFSKDRIQSSVVEVYVKDKDMMGRDDYLGRVVFDLNEVPTRVPPDSPLAPQWYRLEDRRGEGKVRGEIMLAIWMGTQADEAFSDAWHADAAFVHGEGVMSVRSKVYVSPKLWYLRVNVIEAQDIIPNDQSRLPEVFVKAQVGNQVLKTDICPARTANPMWNEDLVFVAAEPFEEHLVLSIEDRVHPMKDEVLGRISFPLNTFEKRLDHRPVHSRWFNLDKFGFGALEVDRRKELKFSSRVHLRVCLEGGYHVLDESTMYISDQRPTARQLWKPPVGVLEIGILGAEGLLPMKMKDGRGSTDAYCVAKYGQKWVRTRTILDTFSPKWNEQYTWEVYDPCTVITLGVFDNCHLGVEKPGTGATRDSRIGKVRIRLSTLESHRIYTHSYPLLVLHPSGVKKMGELQLAVRFTSLSLANMIHTYGHPLLPKMHYLHPFTVNQVDNLRYQAMNIVAIRLARAEPPLRKEVVEYMLDVDSHMWSMRRSKANFFRIMSLLSGIISINRWFGDVCHWKNPVTSVLVHILFLILIWYPELILPTLFLYMFLIGLWNYRFRPRHPPHMDTKLSWAETVHPDELDEEFDTFPTSRPPDIARMRYDRLRSVAGRVQTVVGDIATQGERLQGVLSWRDPRATSLFIMFSLFAAVMLYATPFRVVALVAGLYMLRHPRFRSKMPSVPGNFYKRLPARTDSML
;
A
#
# COMPACT_ATOMS: atom_id res chain seq x y z
N MET A 1 3.87 -2.78 32.39
CA MET A 1 4.99 -2.14 31.63
C MET A 1 5.12 -0.69 32.14
N LYS A 2 6.16 0.09 31.79
CA LYS A 2 6.25 1.50 32.23
C LYS A 2 6.28 2.46 31.04
N LEU A 3 5.41 3.47 31.07
CA LEU A 3 5.45 4.65 30.21
C LEU A 3 6.38 5.68 30.83
N ILE A 4 7.27 6.26 30.04
CA ILE A 4 8.21 7.29 30.46
C ILE A 4 7.94 8.55 29.62
N VAL A 5 7.63 9.66 30.29
CA VAL A 5 7.49 10.99 29.69
C VAL A 5 8.64 11.85 30.22
N GLU A 6 9.63 12.11 29.37
CA GLU A 6 10.78 12.95 29.68
C GLU A 6 10.48 14.38 29.22
N VAL A 7 10.19 15.27 30.19
CA VAL A 7 9.94 16.69 29.96
C VAL A 7 11.27 17.42 29.91
N ILE A 8 11.66 17.93 28.74
CA ILE A 8 13.00 18.45 28.49
C ILE A 8 13.01 19.97 28.63
N ASP A 9 12.22 20.66 27.83
CA ASP A 9 12.18 22.12 27.76
C ASP A 9 10.81 22.66 27.35
N ALA A 10 10.63 23.98 27.46
CA ALA A 10 9.61 24.72 26.72
C ALA A 10 10.22 26.01 26.17
N HIS A 11 9.61 26.58 25.15
CA HIS A 11 10.07 27.81 24.49
C HIS A 11 8.91 28.78 24.25
N ASP A 12 9.22 30.08 24.25
CA ASP A 12 8.31 31.19 23.94
C ASP A 12 6.97 31.17 24.73
N LEU A 13 7.04 30.76 25.99
CA LEU A 13 5.88 30.75 26.88
C LEU A 13 5.34 32.17 27.09
N MET A 14 4.02 32.29 27.22
CA MET A 14 3.40 33.60 27.46
C MET A 14 3.72 34.10 28.89
N PRO A 15 4.24 35.34 29.06
CA PRO A 15 4.46 35.92 30.38
C PRO A 15 3.15 36.09 31.15
N LYS A 16 3.19 35.88 32.46
CA LYS A 16 2.00 35.92 33.34
C LYS A 16 2.24 36.51 34.74
N ASP A 17 3.45 36.93 35.06
CA ASP A 17 3.74 37.62 36.31
C ASP A 17 3.30 39.10 36.27
N GLY A 18 3.39 39.76 35.12
CA GLY A 18 3.24 41.21 34.95
C GLY A 18 4.57 41.97 34.95
N GLU A 19 5.68 41.29 35.24
CA GLU A 19 7.06 41.79 35.10
C GLU A 19 7.69 41.40 33.75
N GLY A 20 7.00 40.58 32.96
CA GLY A 20 7.45 40.12 31.64
C GLY A 20 8.00 38.69 31.62
N SER A 21 7.86 37.92 32.72
CA SER A 21 8.33 36.55 32.82
C SER A 21 7.21 35.58 33.24
N VAL A 22 7.58 34.33 33.52
CA VAL A 22 6.70 33.31 34.06
C VAL A 22 7.52 32.32 34.89
N SER A 23 6.92 31.71 35.92
CA SER A 23 7.53 30.61 36.67
C SER A 23 6.79 29.31 36.33
N PRO A 24 7.20 28.57 35.27
CA PRO A 24 6.44 27.44 34.76
C PRO A 24 6.81 26.09 35.41
N PHE A 25 5.81 25.23 35.53
CA PHE A 25 5.95 23.79 35.72
C PHE A 25 5.09 23.04 34.70
N VAL A 26 5.38 21.75 34.48
CA VAL A 26 4.60 20.87 33.61
C VAL A 26 3.94 19.80 34.46
N GLU A 27 2.68 19.53 34.14
CA GLU A 27 1.81 18.53 34.76
C GLU A 27 1.37 17.56 33.66
N VAL A 28 1.55 16.27 33.90
CA VAL A 28 1.27 15.19 32.95
C VAL A 28 0.26 14.25 33.59
N ASP A 29 -0.88 14.10 32.93
CA ASP A 29 -1.96 13.19 33.29
C ASP A 29 -1.99 12.03 32.29
N PHE A 30 -1.97 10.80 32.82
CA PHE A 30 -2.15 9.58 32.06
C PHE A 30 -2.94 8.57 32.91
N GLU A 31 -4.14 8.20 32.47
CA GLU A 31 -5.00 7.21 33.18
C GLU A 31 -5.28 7.58 34.65
N ASN A 32 -5.48 8.87 34.93
CA ASN A 32 -5.61 9.47 36.28
C ASN A 32 -4.34 9.40 37.14
N GLN A 33 -3.23 8.86 36.63
CA GLN A 33 -1.92 8.99 37.25
C GLN A 33 -1.36 10.38 36.91
N LEU A 34 -1.51 11.32 37.84
CA LEU A 34 -1.03 12.70 37.69
C LEU A 34 0.41 12.83 38.22
N SER A 35 1.32 13.39 37.41
CA SER A 35 2.71 13.64 37.83
C SER A 35 3.22 14.99 37.31
N LYS A 36 4.09 15.67 38.07
CA LYS A 36 4.53 17.04 37.75
C LYS A 36 6.04 17.23 37.84
N THR A 37 6.56 18.20 37.09
CA THR A 37 7.95 18.65 37.17
C THR A 37 8.17 19.66 38.29
N ARG A 38 9.44 19.92 38.63
CA ARG A 38 9.85 21.12 39.40
C ARG A 38 9.46 22.40 38.65
N THR A 39 9.10 23.45 39.38
CA THR A 39 8.95 24.79 38.81
C THR A 39 10.32 25.37 38.46
N VAL A 40 10.44 26.02 37.29
CA VAL A 40 11.56 26.92 36.97
C VAL A 40 11.11 28.34 37.27
N PRO A 41 11.83 29.17 38.04
CA PRO A 41 11.43 30.55 38.32
C PRO A 41 11.78 31.50 37.16
N LYS A 42 10.90 32.48 36.91
CA LYS A 42 11.12 33.65 36.02
C LYS A 42 11.80 33.38 34.66
N ASN A 43 11.36 32.36 33.93
CA ASN A 43 11.92 31.98 32.63
C ASN A 43 10.83 31.59 31.60
N LEU A 44 10.81 32.28 30.45
CA LEU A 44 9.91 31.97 29.31
C LEU A 44 10.36 30.78 28.46
N ASN A 45 11.64 30.37 28.59
CA ASN A 45 12.25 29.24 27.91
C ASN A 45 12.85 28.26 28.96
N PRO A 46 12.03 27.63 29.80
CA PRO A 46 12.48 26.76 30.89
C PRO A 46 13.08 25.45 30.38
N THR A 47 14.03 24.91 31.14
CA THR A 47 14.56 23.55 30.95
C THR A 47 14.36 22.74 32.23
N TRP A 48 13.79 21.54 32.10
CA TRP A 48 13.47 20.65 33.21
C TRP A 48 14.37 19.42 33.25
N ASN A 49 14.55 18.75 32.11
CA ASN A 49 15.21 17.45 31.95
C ASN A 49 14.72 16.42 32.99
N HIS A 50 13.40 16.28 33.11
CA HIS A 50 12.74 15.55 34.19
C HIS A 50 11.92 14.36 33.65
N LYS A 51 12.22 13.15 34.15
CA LYS A 51 11.55 11.91 33.75
C LYS A 51 10.38 11.60 34.68
N LEU A 52 9.18 11.55 34.12
CA LEU A 52 7.95 11.11 34.78
C LEU A 52 7.65 9.68 34.34
N LEU A 53 7.29 8.81 35.29
CA LEU A 53 7.02 7.40 35.04
C LEU A 53 5.57 7.06 35.42
N PHE A 54 4.90 6.30 34.56
CA PHE A 54 3.51 5.87 34.74
C PHE A 54 3.41 4.36 34.48
N ASN A 55 2.54 3.69 35.24
CA ASN A 55 2.29 2.26 35.05
C ASN A 55 1.34 2.03 33.88
N LEU A 56 1.58 0.97 33.11
CA LEU A 56 0.78 0.54 31.95
C LEU A 56 0.18 -0.85 32.23
N ASP A 57 -1.15 -0.87 32.40
CA ASP A 57 -1.96 -2.07 32.60
C ASP A 57 -2.71 -2.47 31.31
N ASP A 58 -2.57 -3.74 30.93
CA ASP A 58 -3.01 -4.45 29.71
C ASP A 58 -2.84 -3.75 28.33
N ILE A 59 -2.13 -4.43 27.44
CA ILE A 59 -1.63 -3.95 26.14
C ILE A 59 -2.75 -3.65 25.14
N ARG A 60 -3.94 -4.24 25.33
CA ARG A 60 -4.98 -4.36 24.30
C ARG A 60 -5.85 -3.11 24.07
N ASN A 61 -5.70 -2.04 24.86
CA ASN A 61 -6.71 -0.96 24.93
C ASN A 61 -6.17 0.48 24.83
N TYR A 62 -4.97 0.69 24.26
CA TYR A 62 -4.33 2.01 24.17
C TYR A 62 -4.69 2.84 22.92
N GLN A 63 -5.34 2.26 21.90
CA GLN A 63 -5.54 2.90 20.58
C GLN A 63 -6.38 4.21 20.61
N TYR A 64 -7.16 4.42 21.68
CA TYR A 64 -8.02 5.61 21.87
C TYR A 64 -7.63 6.49 23.07
N LYS A 65 -6.52 6.19 23.76
CA LYS A 65 -6.09 6.92 24.96
C LYS A 65 -5.10 8.04 24.62
N TYR A 66 -5.02 9.05 25.49
CA TYR A 66 -4.16 10.23 25.33
C TYR A 66 -3.36 10.50 26.61
N ILE A 67 -2.14 11.00 26.44
CA ILE A 67 -1.36 11.66 27.50
C ILE A 67 -1.72 13.16 27.45
N GLU A 68 -2.23 13.73 28.54
CA GLU A 68 -2.52 15.17 28.64
C GLU A 68 -1.37 15.88 29.35
N VAL A 69 -0.62 16.70 28.61
CA VAL A 69 0.52 17.47 29.12
C VAL A 69 0.11 18.94 29.21
N SER A 70 -0.06 19.46 30.42
CA SER A 70 -0.44 20.85 30.69
C SER A 70 0.72 21.62 31.32
N VAL A 71 0.96 22.84 30.83
CA VAL A 71 1.97 23.76 31.36
C VAL A 71 1.25 24.83 32.19
N TYR A 72 1.74 25.09 33.39
CA TYR A 72 1.13 26.01 34.37
C TYR A 72 2.17 26.96 34.96
N HIS A 73 1.72 28.16 35.34
CA HIS A 73 2.49 29.12 36.13
C HIS A 73 2.23 28.89 37.63
N GLU A 74 3.28 28.68 38.42
CA GLU A 74 3.16 28.67 39.88
C GLU A 74 3.02 30.10 40.44
N ARG A 75 1.94 30.35 41.18
CA ARG A 75 1.68 31.60 41.90
C ARG A 75 0.89 31.38 43.19
N ARG A 76 1.28 32.10 44.26
CA ARG A 76 0.54 32.22 45.53
C ARG A 76 -0.15 33.59 45.57
N PRO A 77 -1.38 33.71 46.12
CA PRO A 77 -2.53 32.83 45.92
C PRO A 77 -3.71 33.64 45.34
N ILE A 78 -3.92 33.60 44.02
CA ILE A 78 -5.08 34.22 43.36
C ILE A 78 -5.71 33.21 42.38
N PRO A 79 -7.01 32.90 42.46
CA PRO A 79 -7.63 31.89 41.59
C PRO A 79 -7.70 32.27 40.10
N GLY A 80 -7.58 31.27 39.23
CA GLY A 80 -8.23 31.28 37.91
C GLY A 80 -7.40 31.61 36.65
N ARG A 81 -6.10 31.96 36.74
CA ARG A 81 -5.31 32.35 35.53
C ARG A 81 -3.99 31.60 35.29
N ASN A 82 -3.70 30.54 36.03
CA ASN A 82 -2.39 29.87 36.03
C ASN A 82 -2.06 29.03 34.77
N PHE A 83 -3.05 28.60 33.99
CA PHE A 83 -2.84 27.75 32.80
C PHE A 83 -2.06 28.48 31.69
N LEU A 84 -0.92 27.93 31.24
CA LEU A 84 -0.10 28.49 30.16
C LEU A 84 -0.37 27.84 28.80
N GLY A 85 -0.76 26.57 28.78
CA GLY A 85 -1.03 25.83 27.55
C GLY A 85 -1.08 24.32 27.76
N ARG A 86 -1.54 23.56 26.76
CA ARG A 86 -1.65 22.08 26.81
C ARG A 86 -1.32 21.44 25.48
N VAL A 87 -0.80 20.21 25.49
CA VAL A 87 -0.91 19.28 24.35
C VAL A 87 -1.59 17.98 24.81
N ARG A 88 -2.35 17.35 23.90
CA ARG A 88 -2.88 15.99 24.04
C ARG A 88 -2.20 15.08 23.04
N ILE A 89 -1.50 14.06 23.51
CA ILE A 89 -0.66 13.19 22.68
C ILE A 89 -1.30 11.80 22.63
N PRO A 90 -1.74 11.30 21.46
CA PRO A 90 -2.38 9.99 21.35
C PRO A 90 -1.36 8.87 21.60
N CYS A 91 -1.79 7.82 22.31
CA CYS A 91 -0.89 6.74 22.73
C CYS A 91 -0.38 5.87 21.57
N SER A 92 -1.01 5.97 20.39
CA SER A 92 -0.54 5.37 19.14
C SER A 92 0.81 5.91 18.64
N ASN A 93 1.27 7.05 19.16
CA ASN A 93 2.58 7.65 18.84
C ASN A 93 3.72 7.25 19.80
N ILE A 94 3.47 6.40 20.80
CA ILE A 94 4.50 6.02 21.79
C ILE A 94 5.43 4.96 21.16
N VAL A 95 6.74 5.19 21.28
CA VAL A 95 7.81 4.29 20.80
C VAL A 95 8.39 3.41 21.91
N LYS A 96 9.35 2.53 21.61
CA LYS A 96 10.09 1.76 22.63
C LYS A 96 11.36 2.50 23.08
N LYS A 97 11.83 2.21 24.30
CA LYS A 97 13.17 2.58 24.80
C LYS A 97 14.23 2.11 23.78
N GLY A 98 15.05 3.04 23.28
CA GLY A 98 15.98 2.87 22.15
C GLY A 98 15.52 3.53 20.84
N GLU A 99 14.25 3.92 20.73
CA GLU A 99 13.67 4.62 19.57
C GLU A 99 13.25 6.06 19.90
N GLU A 100 13.52 6.58 21.11
CA GLU A 100 13.00 7.87 21.55
C GLU A 100 13.57 9.08 20.78
N VAL A 101 12.67 9.87 20.19
CA VAL A 101 12.99 11.12 19.47
C VAL A 101 12.49 12.30 20.30
N TYR A 102 13.31 13.34 20.42
CA TYR A 102 12.89 14.63 20.97
C TYR A 102 11.90 15.31 20.02
N GLN A 103 10.69 15.57 20.51
CA GLN A 103 9.62 16.20 19.75
C GLN A 103 9.09 17.44 20.47
N ARG A 104 9.00 18.55 19.72
CA ARG A 104 8.34 19.77 20.17
C ARG A 104 6.85 19.74 19.82
N PHE A 105 6.03 20.21 20.75
CA PHE A 105 4.58 20.27 20.64
C PHE A 105 4.12 21.70 20.90
N GLN A 106 3.38 22.27 19.94
CA GLN A 106 2.76 23.60 20.13
C GLN A 106 1.70 23.52 21.23
N LEU A 107 1.66 24.52 22.11
CA LEU A 107 0.67 24.58 23.17
C LEU A 107 -0.70 25.08 22.68
N GLU A 108 -1.74 24.35 23.05
CA GLU A 108 -3.15 24.61 22.73
C GLU A 108 -3.92 25.26 23.90
N LYS A 109 -5.06 25.86 23.56
CA LYS A 109 -5.99 26.53 24.49
C LYS A 109 -6.89 25.52 25.22
N LYS A 110 -7.09 25.71 26.53
CA LYS A 110 -8.06 24.92 27.34
C LYS A 110 -9.50 25.47 27.25
N TRP A 111 -9.63 26.78 27.01
CA TRP A 111 -10.90 27.49 26.76
C TRP A 111 -10.72 28.57 25.69
N PHE A 112 -11.80 28.89 24.93
CA PHE A 112 -11.76 29.84 23.81
C PHE A 112 -11.14 31.21 24.16
N SER A 113 -11.43 31.73 25.36
CA SER A 113 -10.95 33.02 25.88
C SER A 113 -9.51 33.00 26.42
N SER A 114 -8.85 31.84 26.49
CA SER A 114 -7.46 31.78 26.94
C SER A 114 -6.49 32.28 25.87
N PHE A 115 -5.51 33.09 26.29
CA PHE A 115 -4.32 33.37 25.48
C PHE A 115 -3.24 32.36 25.87
N VAL A 116 -2.63 31.75 24.84
CA VAL A 116 -1.62 30.69 24.93
C VAL A 116 -0.58 30.97 23.86
N LYS A 117 0.69 30.81 24.20
CA LYS A 117 1.86 30.99 23.33
C LYS A 117 2.94 30.01 23.79
N GLY A 118 3.79 29.57 22.87
CA GLY A 118 4.92 28.70 23.14
C GLY A 118 4.71 27.22 22.78
N GLU A 119 5.78 26.45 22.96
CA GLU A 119 5.88 25.03 22.65
C GLU A 119 6.59 24.28 23.80
N VAL A 120 6.34 22.97 23.94
CA VAL A 120 6.96 22.09 24.94
C VAL A 120 7.70 20.94 24.26
N GLY A 121 8.94 20.68 24.64
CA GLY A 121 9.78 19.60 24.11
C GLY A 121 9.80 18.39 25.03
N LEU A 122 9.45 17.23 24.47
CA LEU A 122 9.24 15.97 25.19
C LEU A 122 9.97 14.82 24.48
N LYS A 123 10.29 13.76 25.22
CA LYS A 123 10.42 12.39 24.69
C LYS A 123 9.42 11.48 25.39
N ILE A 124 8.80 10.56 24.65
CA ILE A 124 7.77 9.66 25.19
C ILE A 124 8.03 8.25 24.68
N TYR A 125 8.26 7.31 25.59
CA TYR A 125 8.63 5.93 25.25
C TYR A 125 8.20 4.92 26.31
N THR A 126 8.04 3.66 25.91
CA THR A 126 7.78 2.53 26.82
C THR A 126 9.05 1.76 27.16
N SER A 127 9.15 1.29 28.40
CA SER A 127 10.16 0.32 28.84
C SER A 127 9.49 -0.94 29.40
N SER A 128 9.94 -2.10 28.94
CA SER A 128 9.94 -3.31 29.77
C SER A 128 10.98 -3.15 30.88
N GLU A 129 10.74 -3.76 32.03
CA GLU A 129 11.58 -3.62 33.21
C GLU A 129 12.32 -4.94 33.47
N SER A 130 13.54 -5.04 32.94
CA SER A 130 14.36 -6.26 32.99
C SER A 130 15.87 -5.95 32.87
N ASP A 131 16.33 -4.87 33.51
CA ASP A 131 17.75 -4.49 33.62
C ASP A 131 18.18 -4.60 35.10
N PRO A 132 18.76 -5.72 35.58
CA PRO A 132 19.08 -5.94 36.99
C PRO A 132 20.41 -5.26 37.41
N ASN A 133 20.63 -4.01 37.01
CA ASN A 133 21.88 -3.29 37.28
C ASN A 133 21.67 -1.77 37.44
N SER A 134 21.05 -1.36 38.55
CA SER A 134 21.30 -0.04 39.14
C SER A 134 21.05 -0.09 40.65
N HIS A 135 22.07 0.25 41.45
CA HIS A 135 21.89 0.49 42.88
C HIS A 135 21.23 1.87 43.07
N PRO A 136 20.25 2.03 43.99
CA PRO A 136 19.57 3.29 44.19
C PRO A 136 20.46 4.31 44.91
N GLN A 137 20.83 5.40 44.23
CA GLN A 137 21.30 6.60 44.91
C GLN A 137 20.16 7.20 45.72
N LYS A 138 20.31 7.25 47.05
CA LYS A 138 19.34 7.91 47.94
C LYS A 138 19.33 9.41 47.66
N SER A 139 18.15 9.95 47.37
CA SER A 139 17.89 11.40 47.45
C SER A 139 17.79 11.82 48.92
N SER A 140 18.51 12.87 49.30
CA SER A 140 18.42 13.48 50.63
C SER A 140 17.38 14.59 50.67
N SER A 141 16.42 14.48 51.59
CA SER A 141 15.52 15.56 51.99
C SER A 141 16.01 16.23 53.29
N PRO A 142 15.76 17.54 53.52
CA PRO A 142 16.40 18.32 54.60
C PRO A 142 15.57 18.47 55.90
N SER A 143 16.20 19.08 56.93
CA SER A 143 15.65 19.59 58.22
C SER A 143 15.29 18.53 59.28
N ASN A 144 15.64 18.63 60.58
CA ASN A 144 15.73 19.80 61.50
C ASN A 144 16.92 19.78 62.52
N ILE A 145 17.63 20.92 62.69
CA ILE A 145 17.76 21.81 63.91
C ILE A 145 17.95 21.15 65.32
N PRO A 146 18.76 21.67 66.30
CA PRO A 146 19.88 22.67 66.28
C PRO A 146 21.16 22.34 67.14
N SER A 147 22.26 23.07 66.91
CA SER A 147 23.04 23.83 67.95
C SER A 147 24.20 24.63 67.28
N THR A 148 24.22 25.97 67.33
CA THR A 148 25.02 26.85 68.23
C THR A 148 26.53 26.56 68.14
N GLU A 149 27.41 27.41 67.57
CA GLU A 149 27.73 28.82 67.91
C GLU A 149 28.31 29.64 66.72
N ASN A 150 28.43 30.97 66.91
CA ASN A 150 29.09 31.99 66.06
C ASN A 150 30.36 32.51 66.81
N PRO A 151 31.23 33.40 66.27
CA PRO A 151 31.20 34.19 65.02
C PRO A 151 32.50 33.97 64.19
N GLU A 152 33.27 34.87 63.52
CA GLU A 152 33.31 36.32 63.13
C GLU A 152 34.42 36.43 62.02
N TYR A 153 34.54 37.36 61.06
CA TYR A 153 33.69 38.39 60.43
C TYR A 153 34.34 38.88 59.11
N LEU A 154 33.53 39.23 58.08
CA LEU A 154 33.87 40.14 56.95
C LEU A 154 35.10 39.78 56.05
N ASP A 155 35.34 40.39 54.88
CA ASP A 155 34.58 41.43 54.14
C ASP A 155 34.52 41.14 52.61
N ASN A 156 33.98 42.08 51.84
CA ASN A 156 33.39 41.86 50.51
C ASN A 156 34.19 42.61 49.36
N PRO A 157 33.63 43.11 48.22
CA PRO A 157 34.32 43.08 46.90
C PRO A 157 34.68 44.53 46.44
N PRO A 158 34.49 45.06 45.19
CA PRO A 158 34.15 44.49 43.86
C PRO A 158 34.88 45.12 42.64
N ALA A 159 34.28 44.93 41.44
CA ALA A 159 34.26 45.84 40.28
C ALA A 159 35.45 45.80 39.28
N SER A 160 35.27 46.11 37.97
CA SER A 160 34.04 46.11 37.13
C SER A 160 34.34 46.33 35.62
N LEU A 161 33.53 45.73 34.74
CA LEU A 161 33.03 46.26 33.44
C LEU A 161 34.01 46.61 32.27
N LEU A 162 33.78 45.95 31.11
CA LEU A 162 33.76 46.50 29.71
C LEU A 162 35.11 46.99 29.09
N VAL A 163 35.36 47.10 27.75
CA VAL A 163 34.84 46.53 26.47
C VAL A 163 35.86 46.85 25.33
N SER A 164 35.88 46.08 24.21
CA SER A 164 36.53 46.42 22.90
C SER A 164 38.08 46.54 22.85
N GLU A 165 38.81 46.46 21.72
CA GLU A 165 38.62 45.76 20.42
C GLU A 165 39.93 45.75 19.56
N VAL A 166 39.96 44.97 18.47
CA VAL A 166 40.78 45.12 17.21
C VAL A 166 42.33 45.11 17.27
N ALA A 167 42.91 44.04 16.67
CA ALA A 167 44.19 43.96 15.91
C ALA A 167 45.53 44.34 16.60
N SER A 168 46.74 44.08 16.07
CA SER A 168 47.20 43.54 14.76
C SER A 168 48.44 42.64 14.88
N LEU A 169 48.87 42.07 13.73
CA LEU A 169 50.20 41.56 13.38
C LEU A 169 51.41 42.02 14.24
N ASP A 170 52.39 41.13 14.47
CA ASP A 170 53.51 41.03 13.52
C ASP A 170 54.33 39.71 13.60
N THR A 171 55.40 39.66 12.80
CA THR A 171 56.03 38.50 12.16
C THR A 171 57.41 38.20 12.73
N ALA A 172 57.86 36.93 12.65
CA ALA A 172 59.14 36.49 12.04
C ALA A 172 60.06 35.56 12.86
N LYS A 173 60.61 34.58 12.10
CA LYS A 173 61.87 33.82 12.31
C LYS A 173 61.97 32.87 13.52
N ALA A 174 62.88 31.89 13.55
CA ALA A 174 63.39 30.90 12.55
C ALA A 174 64.57 30.11 13.20
N SER A 175 64.92 28.95 12.62
CA SER A 175 66.19 28.20 12.80
C SER A 175 66.43 27.49 14.16
N SER A 176 67.21 26.39 14.27
CA SER A 176 67.50 25.30 13.29
C SER A 176 68.36 24.15 13.90
N SER A 177 67.97 22.88 13.66
CA SER A 177 68.87 21.69 13.55
C SER A 177 69.72 21.31 14.79
N PRO A 178 70.60 20.26 14.79
CA PRO A 178 70.83 19.12 13.87
C PRO A 178 70.29 17.77 14.44
N LYS A 179 70.28 16.59 13.78
CA LYS A 179 71.26 15.84 12.94
C LYS A 179 72.51 15.35 13.70
N LEU A 180 73.24 14.30 13.26
CA LEU A 180 73.06 13.42 12.09
C LEU A 180 72.25 12.16 12.50
N GLU A 181 72.39 10.89 12.08
CA GLU A 181 73.13 10.10 11.05
C GLU A 181 72.36 8.75 10.90
N ASN A 182 72.55 7.76 10.00
CA ASN A 182 73.35 7.45 8.78
C ASN A 182 72.40 6.54 7.91
N GLY A 183 72.65 5.98 6.72
CA GLY A 183 73.80 5.89 5.80
C GLY A 183 73.38 5.22 4.47
N ASN A 184 74.33 4.82 3.61
CA ASN A 184 74.05 4.53 2.18
C ASN A 184 74.63 3.20 1.63
N THR A 185 73.95 2.65 0.62
CA THR A 185 74.57 1.94 -0.53
C THR A 185 73.72 2.18 -1.81
N ALA A 186 74.28 1.98 -3.01
CA ALA A 186 73.71 2.45 -4.29
C ALA A 186 73.90 1.43 -5.45
N ILE A 187 73.80 1.90 -6.72
CA ILE A 187 73.98 1.17 -8.03
C ILE A 187 72.69 0.45 -8.51
N SER A 188 72.30 0.37 -9.79
CA SER A 188 72.46 1.20 -11.02
C SER A 188 71.66 0.57 -12.19
N SER A 189 71.29 1.34 -13.23
CA SER A 189 71.00 0.88 -14.63
C SER A 189 69.80 -0.08 -14.89
N SER A 190 69.36 -0.37 -16.12
CA SER A 190 68.99 0.43 -17.33
C SER A 190 68.48 -0.52 -18.46
N PHE A 191 67.80 0.00 -19.52
CA PHE A 191 67.24 -0.74 -20.69
C PHE A 191 66.07 -1.73 -20.38
N THR A 192 65.23 -2.21 -21.30
CA THR A 192 65.00 -2.03 -22.78
C THR A 192 63.46 -2.00 -23.01
N ALA A 193 62.86 -1.15 -23.86
CA ALA A 193 62.66 -1.25 -25.33
C ALA A 193 61.76 -2.42 -25.85
N VAL A 194 60.62 -2.06 -26.49
CA VAL A 194 59.94 -2.63 -27.70
C VAL A 194 59.78 -4.17 -27.78
N GLU A 195 58.58 -4.76 -27.93
CA GLU A 195 57.82 -4.88 -29.21
C GLU A 195 56.34 -5.37 -29.05
N LYS A 196 55.67 -5.76 -30.15
CA LYS A 196 54.24 -6.16 -30.34
C LYS A 196 54.16 -7.08 -31.59
N PRO A 197 53.02 -7.73 -31.94
CA PRO A 197 52.04 -8.53 -31.15
C PRO A 197 51.80 -9.94 -31.80
N ALA A 198 50.92 -10.82 -31.25
CA ALA A 198 50.06 -11.73 -32.06
C ALA A 198 49.07 -12.63 -31.26
N HIS A 199 47.80 -12.63 -31.72
CA HIS A 199 46.84 -13.74 -31.93
C HIS A 199 46.73 -15.03 -31.06
N LEU A 200 45.44 -15.37 -30.77
CA LEU A 200 44.82 -16.71 -30.64
C LEU A 200 45.27 -17.57 -29.42
N THR A 201 44.49 -18.53 -28.88
CA THR A 201 43.19 -19.14 -29.29
C THR A 201 42.30 -19.39 -28.04
N GLN A 202 41.04 -19.83 -28.22
CA GLN A 202 40.21 -20.42 -27.15
C GLN A 202 40.64 -21.85 -26.81
N SER A 203 40.62 -22.27 -25.54
CA SER A 203 40.03 -23.55 -25.07
C SER A 203 40.22 -23.83 -23.56
N GLU A 204 39.50 -24.88 -23.10
CA GLU A 204 39.74 -25.73 -21.92
C GLU A 204 39.26 -25.31 -20.52
N GLN A 205 38.89 -26.33 -19.73
CA GLN A 205 38.18 -26.25 -18.45
C GLN A 205 39.11 -26.58 -17.28
N GLY A 206 39.42 -25.60 -16.43
CA GLY A 206 40.11 -25.84 -15.16
C GLY A 206 39.16 -26.27 -14.05
N LYS A 207 39.16 -27.56 -13.68
CA LYS A 207 38.58 -28.03 -12.41
C LYS A 207 39.61 -27.89 -11.28
N GLU A 208 39.50 -26.87 -10.43
CA GLU A 208 40.24 -26.86 -9.15
C GLU A 208 39.35 -26.61 -7.92
N SER A 209 39.31 -27.65 -7.09
CA SER A 209 39.15 -27.70 -5.64
C SER A 209 38.94 -26.36 -4.90
N PHE A 210 37.69 -26.01 -4.60
CA PHE A 210 37.40 -25.03 -3.56
C PHE A 210 37.60 -25.66 -2.18
N LYS A 211 38.64 -25.22 -1.46
CA LYS A 211 38.81 -25.51 -0.04
C LYS A 211 37.71 -24.80 0.76
N HIS A 212 37.23 -25.44 1.83
CA HIS A 212 36.36 -24.80 2.81
C HIS A 212 37.04 -23.56 3.40
N ILE A 213 36.36 -22.42 3.31
CA ILE A 213 36.52 -21.29 4.23
C ILE A 213 35.22 -21.21 5.01
N GLU A 214 35.30 -21.16 6.34
CA GLU A 214 34.12 -21.10 7.20
C GLU A 214 33.48 -19.71 7.14
N GLU A 215 32.23 -19.62 6.67
CA GLU A 215 31.43 -18.41 6.86
C GLU A 215 31.13 -18.22 8.34
N ARG A 216 31.67 -17.15 8.91
CA ARG A 216 31.51 -16.80 10.33
C ARG A 216 30.15 -16.14 10.58
N SER A 217 29.08 -16.91 10.45
CA SER A 217 27.68 -16.49 10.62
C SER A 217 27.43 -15.84 11.99
N GLN A 218 27.30 -14.51 12.03
CA GLN A 218 26.83 -13.81 13.22
C GLN A 218 25.31 -13.93 13.32
N PHE A 219 24.83 -14.66 14.33
CA PHE A 219 23.40 -14.87 14.57
C PHE A 219 22.73 -13.60 15.10
N ILE A 220 21.70 -13.13 14.40
CA ILE A 220 20.71 -12.20 14.94
C ILE A 220 19.70 -13.01 15.78
N PHE A 221 19.44 -12.57 17.01
CA PHE A 221 18.50 -13.22 17.91
C PHE A 221 17.06 -13.21 17.35
N LYS A 222 16.57 -14.39 16.94
CA LYS A 222 15.12 -14.68 16.96
C LYS A 222 14.76 -15.21 18.34
N HIS A 223 13.78 -14.60 19.01
CA HIS A 223 13.15 -15.23 20.17
C HIS A 223 12.28 -16.41 19.71
N GLN A 224 12.67 -17.62 20.10
CA GLN A 224 11.84 -18.82 20.05
C GLN A 224 12.15 -19.69 21.27
N ALA A 225 11.18 -20.51 21.73
CA ALA A 225 11.27 -21.21 23.00
C ALA A 225 12.37 -22.29 23.04
N MET A 226 12.86 -22.59 24.24
CA MET A 226 13.97 -23.54 24.48
C MET A 226 13.62 -24.98 24.06
N GLN A 227 14.52 -25.63 23.32
CA GLN A 227 14.75 -27.07 23.34
C GLN A 227 16.16 -27.37 22.81
N GLN A 228 16.86 -28.34 23.40
CA GLN A 228 18.25 -28.71 23.09
C GLN A 228 18.54 -30.16 23.56
N PRO A 229 19.65 -30.82 23.16
CA PRO A 229 19.64 -31.77 22.03
C PRO A 229 20.28 -33.14 22.35
N VAL A 230 20.49 -34.00 21.33
CA VAL A 230 21.50 -35.12 21.17
C VAL A 230 20.98 -36.02 20.00
N ILE A 231 21.67 -36.24 18.85
CA ILE A 231 22.92 -37.03 18.56
C ILE A 231 22.63 -38.57 18.57
N GLN A 232 22.94 -39.45 17.58
CA GLN A 232 23.61 -39.34 16.25
C GLN A 232 23.51 -40.64 15.38
N ILE A 233 24.00 -40.60 14.11
CA ILE A 233 24.77 -41.66 13.37
C ILE A 233 24.08 -42.88 12.64
N ARG A 234 24.37 -43.00 11.31
CA ARG A 234 24.54 -44.20 10.41
C ARG A 234 23.37 -45.23 10.27
N LYS A 235 23.31 -46.16 9.28
CA LYS A 235 24.17 -46.54 8.11
C LYS A 235 23.33 -47.12 6.93
N ARG A 236 23.89 -47.14 5.70
CA ARG A 236 23.51 -47.99 4.53
C ARG A 236 24.17 -49.41 4.66
N PRO A 237 24.02 -50.44 3.75
CA PRO A 237 23.46 -50.44 2.37
C PRO A 237 22.72 -51.72 1.83
N GLY A 238 22.16 -51.61 0.61
CA GLY A 238 22.14 -52.69 -0.41
C GLY A 238 20.89 -53.60 -0.51
N VAL A 239 20.62 -54.34 -1.61
CA VAL A 239 21.26 -54.46 -2.96
C VAL A 239 20.18 -54.80 -4.03
N GLN A 240 20.48 -54.55 -5.33
CA GLN A 240 19.74 -54.96 -6.56
C GLN A 240 19.80 -56.50 -6.83
N PRO A 241 19.07 -57.16 -7.79
CA PRO A 241 18.96 -56.93 -9.26
C PRO A 241 17.51 -56.69 -9.79
N ALA A 242 17.24 -56.16 -11.00
CA ALA A 242 17.29 -56.74 -12.38
C ALA A 242 16.33 -57.95 -12.59
N THR A 243 15.68 -58.21 -13.74
CA THR A 243 15.95 -57.94 -15.18
C THR A 243 14.63 -57.66 -15.96
N GLN A 244 14.56 -56.69 -16.89
CA GLN A 244 14.79 -56.80 -18.36
C GLN A 244 13.77 -57.64 -19.16
N HIS A 245 13.08 -57.02 -20.13
CA HIS A 245 12.78 -57.65 -21.43
C HIS A 245 12.51 -56.64 -22.56
N GLN A 246 12.91 -57.02 -23.78
CA GLN A 246 12.68 -56.35 -25.08
C GLN A 246 11.26 -56.71 -25.63
N VAL A 247 10.74 -56.18 -26.75
CA VAL A 247 11.29 -56.17 -28.13
C VAL A 247 10.82 -54.94 -28.94
N ASP A 248 11.64 -54.59 -29.93
CA ASP A 248 11.60 -53.50 -30.90
C ASP A 248 10.43 -53.49 -31.90
N HIS A 249 10.22 -52.35 -32.58
CA HIS A 249 10.38 -52.27 -34.05
C HIS A 249 10.59 -50.81 -34.56
N HIS A 250 11.23 -50.68 -35.72
CA HIS A 250 11.67 -49.47 -36.45
C HIS A 250 11.60 -49.77 -37.98
N PRO A 251 11.88 -48.89 -38.98
CA PRO A 251 12.81 -47.72 -38.96
C PRO A 251 12.49 -46.47 -39.87
N ARG A 252 13.34 -45.42 -39.78
CA ARG A 252 13.80 -44.42 -40.82
C ARG A 252 12.76 -43.63 -41.68
N ALA A 253 12.78 -42.29 -41.87
CA ALA A 253 13.84 -41.27 -42.17
C ALA A 253 14.35 -41.31 -43.65
N ILE A 254 14.72 -40.24 -44.39
CA ILE A 254 15.54 -39.02 -44.12
C ILE A 254 15.29 -37.86 -45.18
N HIS A 255 15.34 -36.57 -44.77
CA HIS A 255 15.58 -35.30 -45.57
C HIS A 255 14.67 -34.95 -46.81
N ASN A 256 14.69 -33.78 -47.50
CA ASN A 256 15.51 -32.54 -47.44
C ASN A 256 14.77 -31.24 -47.90
N HIS A 257 15.41 -30.07 -47.80
CA HIS A 257 15.00 -28.71 -48.29
C HIS A 257 15.98 -28.24 -49.43
N PRO A 258 15.96 -27.01 -50.06
CA PRO A 258 14.98 -25.89 -50.10
C PRO A 258 14.77 -25.12 -51.47
N SER A 259 13.84 -24.13 -51.49
CA SER A 259 13.94 -22.77 -52.12
C SER A 259 13.74 -22.42 -53.63
N VAL A 260 13.29 -21.16 -53.84
CA VAL A 260 13.35 -20.23 -55.02
C VAL A 260 12.16 -20.16 -56.03
N GLN A 261 11.92 -18.93 -56.54
CA GLN A 261 10.83 -18.36 -57.41
C GLN A 261 11.42 -17.82 -58.75
N PRO A 262 10.76 -17.01 -59.66
CA PRO A 262 9.43 -16.33 -59.72
C PRO A 262 8.58 -16.76 -60.98
N THR A 263 7.83 -16.01 -61.84
CA THR A 263 7.61 -14.56 -62.16
C THR A 263 6.35 -14.32 -63.05
N MET A 264 5.96 -13.04 -63.26
CA MET A 264 5.14 -12.45 -64.39
C MET A 264 3.60 -12.74 -64.45
N GLN A 265 2.69 -11.83 -64.87
CA GLN A 265 2.73 -10.37 -65.18
C GLN A 265 1.31 -9.73 -65.30
N HIS A 266 1.18 -8.39 -65.08
CA HIS A 266 0.07 -7.43 -65.40
C HIS A 266 -1.39 -7.70 -64.88
N GLN A 267 -2.25 -6.77 -64.38
CA GLN A 267 -2.47 -5.29 -64.44
C GLN A 267 -3.27 -4.84 -65.71
N VAL A 268 -4.42 -4.13 -65.70
CA VAL A 268 -4.73 -2.71 -65.31
C VAL A 268 -6.28 -2.41 -65.41
N ASP A 269 -6.89 -1.67 -64.45
CA ASP A 269 -8.00 -0.66 -64.47
C ASP A 269 -9.31 -0.77 -65.36
N HIS A 270 -10.47 -0.06 -65.19
CA HIS A 270 -10.99 0.96 -64.22
C HIS A 270 -12.56 1.08 -64.14
N HIS A 271 -13.06 2.08 -63.39
CA HIS A 271 -14.45 2.57 -63.12
C HIS A 271 -15.20 3.25 -64.32
N PRO A 272 -16.50 3.76 -64.28
CA PRO A 272 -17.28 4.33 -63.15
C PRO A 272 -18.85 4.20 -63.10
N ARG A 273 -19.45 4.91 -62.12
CA ARG A 273 -20.85 5.40 -61.82
C ARG A 273 -21.78 5.80 -63.01
N ALA A 274 -23.13 5.96 -62.90
CA ALA A 274 -24.20 5.70 -61.89
C ALA A 274 -25.64 6.08 -62.45
N ILE A 275 -26.71 6.00 -61.62
CA ILE A 275 -28.00 6.80 -61.58
C ILE A 275 -29.36 6.01 -61.52
N HIS A 276 -30.16 6.34 -60.48
CA HIS A 276 -31.62 6.25 -60.15
C HIS A 276 -32.73 5.38 -60.83
N ASN A 277 -33.63 4.88 -59.94
CA ASN A 277 -35.12 4.99 -59.90
C ASN A 277 -36.07 3.75 -59.94
N HIS A 278 -37.23 3.92 -59.25
CA HIS A 278 -38.40 3.04 -58.96
C HIS A 278 -39.36 2.82 -60.16
N PRO A 279 -40.48 2.01 -60.13
CA PRO A 279 -41.38 1.57 -59.00
C PRO A 279 -41.85 0.06 -59.12
N SER A 280 -42.95 -0.56 -58.58
CA SER A 280 -43.79 -0.53 -57.34
C SER A 280 -44.86 -1.70 -57.32
N VAL A 281 -45.64 -1.86 -56.22
CA VAL A 281 -46.99 -2.56 -56.08
C VAL A 281 -47.05 -4.02 -55.51
N GLN A 282 -48.17 -4.31 -54.81
CA GLN A 282 -48.64 -5.49 -53.99
C GLN A 282 -49.48 -6.52 -54.83
N PRO A 283 -50.22 -7.60 -54.35
CA PRO A 283 -50.80 -7.89 -53.00
C PRO A 283 -51.06 -9.36 -52.45
N THR A 284 -51.39 -9.43 -51.14
CA THR A 284 -52.41 -10.21 -50.35
C THR A 284 -52.85 -11.68 -50.61
N MET A 285 -52.85 -12.54 -49.55
CA MET A 285 -53.90 -13.49 -49.03
C MET A 285 -53.38 -14.19 -47.72
N GLN A 286 -54.11 -14.54 -46.63
CA GLN A 286 -55.30 -15.41 -46.31
C GLN A 286 -55.08 -16.94 -46.46
N ARG A 287 -55.63 -17.90 -45.66
CA ARG A 287 -56.20 -18.02 -44.27
C ARG A 287 -56.50 -19.54 -43.98
N GLN A 288 -57.03 -19.90 -42.78
CA GLN A 288 -57.92 -21.08 -42.46
C GLN A 288 -57.27 -22.49 -42.24
N VAL A 289 -57.79 -23.44 -41.41
CA VAL A 289 -58.74 -23.49 -40.24
C VAL A 289 -58.35 -24.67 -39.28
N ASP A 290 -58.82 -24.73 -38.01
CA ASP A 290 -59.86 -25.68 -37.49
C ASP A 290 -59.90 -25.92 -35.94
N HIS A 291 -61.07 -26.36 -35.43
CA HIS A 291 -61.47 -26.70 -34.04
C HIS A 291 -62.53 -27.83 -34.11
N PRO A 292 -62.76 -28.75 -33.12
CA PRO A 292 -63.13 -28.47 -31.71
C PRO A 292 -62.72 -29.62 -30.72
N PRO A 293 -63.47 -30.02 -29.66
CA PRO A 293 -64.17 -29.32 -28.55
C PRO A 293 -63.52 -29.65 -27.15
N ALA A 294 -64.20 -29.34 -26.02
CA ALA A 294 -63.66 -29.46 -24.64
C ALA A 294 -64.61 -30.14 -23.61
N VAL A 295 -64.06 -30.59 -22.47
CA VAL A 295 -64.75 -31.00 -21.22
C VAL A 295 -63.95 -30.53 -19.98
N HIS A 296 -64.60 -30.35 -18.83
CA HIS A 296 -64.12 -29.62 -17.64
C HIS A 296 -63.16 -30.36 -16.68
N SER A 297 -62.28 -29.63 -15.98
CA SER A 297 -62.32 -29.47 -14.50
C SER A 297 -61.26 -28.48 -13.95
N HIS A 298 -61.39 -28.13 -12.66
CA HIS A 298 -60.82 -27.03 -11.85
C HIS A 298 -59.33 -26.63 -11.99
N PRO A 299 -58.95 -25.40 -11.58
CA PRO A 299 -57.64 -24.81 -11.88
C PRO A 299 -56.51 -25.25 -10.95
N SER A 300 -55.33 -25.48 -11.54
CA SER A 300 -54.04 -25.51 -10.86
C SER A 300 -53.15 -24.38 -11.38
N VAL A 301 -52.49 -23.64 -10.49
CA VAL A 301 -51.62 -22.53 -10.86
C VAL A 301 -50.21 -23.05 -11.11
N GLN A 302 -49.70 -22.87 -12.33
CA GLN A 302 -48.27 -22.99 -12.64
C GLN A 302 -47.74 -21.66 -13.19
N PRO A 303 -46.52 -21.23 -12.79
CA PRO A 303 -45.97 -19.96 -13.20
C PRO A 303 -45.47 -20.00 -14.64
N THR A 304 -45.81 -18.98 -15.44
CA THR A 304 -45.33 -18.84 -16.81
C THR A 304 -43.83 -18.54 -16.82
N MET A 305 -43.01 -19.45 -17.36
CA MET A 305 -41.65 -19.10 -17.78
C MET A 305 -41.74 -18.15 -18.98
N GLN A 306 -41.59 -16.85 -18.72
CA GLN A 306 -41.30 -15.89 -19.79
C GLN A 306 -39.87 -16.09 -20.25
N HIS A 307 -39.68 -16.48 -21.51
CA HIS A 307 -38.37 -16.54 -22.12
C HIS A 307 -37.90 -15.10 -22.38
N GLN A 308 -37.19 -14.51 -21.42
CA GLN A 308 -36.60 -13.19 -21.58
C GLN A 308 -35.55 -13.27 -22.69
N VAL A 309 -35.65 -12.37 -23.67
CA VAL A 309 -34.65 -12.19 -24.71
C VAL A 309 -33.69 -11.14 -24.20
N ASP A 310 -32.50 -11.56 -23.78
CA ASP A 310 -31.49 -10.65 -23.25
C ASP A 310 -31.05 -9.64 -24.31
N HIS A 311 -31.15 -8.35 -23.97
CA HIS A 311 -30.52 -7.30 -24.75
C HIS A 311 -29.02 -7.27 -24.40
N PRO A 312 -28.11 -7.16 -25.39
CA PRO A 312 -26.66 -7.14 -25.12
C PRO A 312 -26.18 -5.88 -24.37
N GLU A 313 -27.08 -4.93 -24.05
CA GLU A 313 -26.75 -3.79 -23.21
C GLU A 313 -26.73 -4.14 -21.71
N ASP A 314 -27.49 -5.16 -21.27
CA ASP A 314 -27.63 -5.54 -19.86
C ASP A 314 -26.44 -6.40 -19.33
N GLU A 315 -25.54 -6.87 -20.21
CA GLU A 315 -24.46 -7.79 -19.83
C GLU A 315 -23.39 -7.12 -18.94
N TYR A 316 -23.22 -5.79 -19.06
CA TYR A 316 -22.12 -5.03 -18.45
C TYR A 316 -22.55 -4.16 -17.26
N GLU A 317 -23.83 -4.17 -16.86
CA GLU A 317 -24.31 -3.37 -15.74
C GLU A 317 -24.03 -4.01 -14.36
N LEU A 318 -24.06 -3.17 -13.32
CA LEU A 318 -23.93 -3.58 -11.92
C LEU A 318 -25.27 -4.13 -11.40
N LYS A 319 -25.27 -5.35 -10.86
CA LYS A 319 -26.48 -6.00 -10.34
C LYS A 319 -26.55 -5.91 -8.82
N ASP A 320 -27.67 -5.40 -8.28
CA ASP A 320 -27.94 -5.46 -6.84
C ASP A 320 -28.12 -6.93 -6.40
N THR A 321 -27.48 -7.33 -5.30
CA THR A 321 -27.63 -8.67 -4.71
C THR A 321 -28.20 -8.58 -3.29
N ASN A 322 -28.94 -9.62 -2.87
CA ASN A 322 -29.49 -9.74 -1.52
C ASN A 322 -29.05 -11.04 -0.84
N PRO A 323 -27.74 -11.23 -0.59
CA PRO A 323 -27.19 -12.41 0.09
C PRO A 323 -27.64 -12.50 1.56
N GLN A 324 -27.63 -13.71 2.12
CA GLN A 324 -27.99 -13.97 3.52
C GLN A 324 -26.85 -13.63 4.48
N LEU A 325 -26.61 -12.33 4.65
CA LEU A 325 -25.54 -11.81 5.50
C LEU A 325 -25.84 -11.99 6.99
N GLY A 326 -24.85 -12.44 7.76
CA GLY A 326 -24.89 -12.41 9.23
C GLY A 326 -25.99 -13.25 9.88
N GLU A 327 -26.33 -14.42 9.31
CA GLU A 327 -27.36 -15.32 9.86
C GLU A 327 -27.17 -15.63 11.35
N GLN A 328 -28.30 -15.71 12.05
CA GLN A 328 -28.36 -15.93 13.49
C GLN A 328 -28.30 -17.43 13.81
N TRP A 329 -27.37 -17.84 14.68
CA TRP A 329 -27.26 -19.22 15.15
C TRP A 329 -28.63 -19.77 15.62
N PRO A 330 -29.07 -20.94 15.11
CA PRO A 330 -30.28 -21.58 15.59
C PRO A 330 -30.04 -22.13 17.00
N ARG A 331 -30.32 -21.30 18.02
CA ARG A 331 -30.42 -21.77 19.41
C ARG A 331 -31.53 -22.80 19.49
N GLY A 332 -31.18 -24.04 19.82
CA GLY A 332 -32.14 -25.14 19.94
C GLY A 332 -33.12 -24.90 21.08
N GLY A 333 -34.42 -24.95 20.78
CA GLY A 333 -35.51 -24.93 21.75
C GLY A 333 -35.96 -23.53 22.21
N GLY A 334 -37.19 -23.14 21.84
CA GLY A 334 -37.85 -21.95 22.37
C GLY A 334 -38.86 -21.33 21.41
N TYR A 335 -40.17 -21.50 21.69
CA TYR A 335 -41.24 -20.83 20.93
C TYR A 335 -41.20 -19.31 21.16
N GLY A 336 -41.33 -18.51 20.09
CA GLY A 336 -41.34 -17.05 20.21
C GLY A 336 -41.32 -16.31 18.87
N GLY A 337 -42.40 -16.37 18.11
CA GLY A 337 -42.51 -15.63 16.84
C GLY A 337 -42.68 -14.12 17.07
N GLY A 338 -41.74 -13.31 16.57
CA GLY A 338 -41.83 -11.85 16.67
C GLY A 338 -40.88 -11.11 15.72
N ARG A 339 -41.42 -10.42 14.72
CA ARG A 339 -40.67 -9.42 13.92
C ARG A 339 -40.45 -8.15 14.75
N GLY A 340 -39.45 -8.17 15.62
CA GLY A 340 -39.04 -7.01 16.41
C GLY A 340 -38.32 -5.96 15.57
N TRP A 341 -38.89 -4.75 15.48
CA TRP A 341 -38.16 -3.55 15.05
C TRP A 341 -37.08 -3.16 16.07
N MET A 342 -36.02 -2.53 15.57
CA MET A 342 -35.06 -1.70 16.32
C MET A 342 -34.49 -2.25 17.64
N ASN A 343 -33.21 -2.63 17.60
CA ASN A 343 -32.34 -2.36 18.76
C ASN A 343 -30.96 -1.92 18.25
N ASN A 344 -30.57 -0.68 18.58
CA ASN A 344 -29.44 0.01 17.95
C ASN A 344 -28.08 -0.34 18.59
N ASP A 345 -28.09 -1.00 19.75
CA ASP A 345 -26.91 -1.36 20.52
C ASP A 345 -26.38 -2.77 20.22
N ARG A 346 -26.75 -3.34 19.06
CA ARG A 346 -26.02 -4.49 18.52
C ARG A 346 -24.65 -4.00 18.05
N TYR A 347 -23.61 -4.29 18.84
CA TYR A 347 -22.24 -4.29 18.34
C TYR A 347 -22.22 -5.07 17.02
N ALA A 348 -21.86 -4.39 15.92
CA ALA A 348 -21.73 -5.05 14.61
C ALA A 348 -20.73 -6.20 14.77
N SER A 349 -21.18 -7.44 14.50
CA SER A 349 -20.27 -8.57 14.57
C SER A 349 -19.21 -8.39 13.48
N THR A 350 -17.96 -8.77 13.75
CA THR A 350 -16.83 -8.51 12.84
C THR A 350 -16.93 -9.23 11.48
N TYR A 351 -18.01 -10.00 11.27
CA TYR A 351 -18.29 -10.88 10.14
C TYR A 351 -19.77 -10.76 9.67
N ASP A 352 -20.39 -9.60 9.84
CA ASP A 352 -21.80 -9.32 9.47
C ASP A 352 -22.02 -8.90 8.00
N LEU A 353 -20.95 -8.78 7.20
CA LEU A 353 -20.98 -8.52 5.76
C LEU A 353 -20.73 -9.78 4.92
N VAL A 354 -20.75 -10.98 5.52
CA VAL A 354 -20.54 -12.26 4.83
C VAL A 354 -21.62 -13.27 5.19
N GLU A 355 -21.83 -14.27 4.33
CA GLU A 355 -22.64 -15.44 4.67
C GLU A 355 -21.88 -16.28 5.71
N GLN A 356 -22.54 -16.76 6.77
CA GLN A 356 -21.86 -17.53 7.82
C GLN A 356 -21.58 -18.97 7.36
N MET A 357 -20.30 -19.32 7.23
CA MET A 357 -19.86 -20.64 6.81
C MET A 357 -19.36 -21.45 8.01
N PHE A 358 -19.83 -22.69 8.15
CA PHE A 358 -19.53 -23.55 9.29
C PHE A 358 -18.43 -24.57 8.94
N TYR A 359 -17.46 -24.72 9.83
CA TYR A 359 -16.32 -25.62 9.66
C TYR A 359 -16.12 -26.49 10.90
N LEU A 360 -15.86 -27.76 10.67
CA LEU A 360 -15.29 -28.64 11.69
C LEU A 360 -13.77 -28.45 11.70
N TYR A 361 -13.24 -27.97 12.82
CA TYR A 361 -11.81 -27.79 13.03
C TYR A 361 -11.22 -28.94 13.85
N VAL A 362 -10.09 -29.46 13.41
CA VAL A 362 -9.28 -30.47 14.12
C VAL A 362 -7.84 -29.96 14.22
N ARG A 363 -7.43 -29.55 15.42
CA ARG A 363 -6.05 -29.08 15.70
C ARG A 363 -5.21 -30.23 16.21
N VAL A 364 -4.29 -30.69 15.38
CA VAL A 364 -3.26 -31.69 15.72
C VAL A 364 -2.05 -30.97 16.28
N VAL A 365 -1.87 -31.00 17.61
CA VAL A 365 -0.76 -30.29 18.26
C VAL A 365 0.50 -31.16 18.26
N LYS A 366 0.47 -32.30 18.95
CA LYS A 366 1.61 -33.20 19.14
C LYS A 366 1.21 -34.58 19.61
N SER A 367 2.14 -35.53 19.64
CA SER A 367 1.96 -36.81 20.36
C SER A 367 3.17 -37.11 21.25
N LYS A 368 3.02 -38.12 22.11
CA LYS A 368 4.07 -38.67 22.96
C LYS A 368 3.95 -40.19 23.05
N ASP A 369 5.01 -40.83 23.54
CA ASP A 369 5.05 -42.25 23.90
C ASP A 369 4.69 -43.22 22.76
N LEU A 370 4.84 -42.78 21.49
CA LEU A 370 4.57 -43.61 20.31
C LEU A 370 5.49 -44.84 20.26
N GLN A 371 4.96 -45.95 19.77
CA GLN A 371 5.72 -47.18 19.53
C GLN A 371 6.59 -47.06 18.26
N GLN A 372 7.81 -47.61 18.30
CA GLN A 372 8.70 -47.72 17.13
C GLN A 372 8.27 -48.90 16.24
N SER A 373 8.47 -48.81 14.93
CA SER A 373 8.27 -49.96 14.03
C SER A 373 9.28 -51.06 14.32
N VAL A 374 8.79 -52.29 14.44
CA VAL A 374 9.58 -53.50 14.73
C VAL A 374 10.54 -53.86 13.58
N LEU A 375 10.25 -53.38 12.36
CA LEU A 375 11.02 -53.69 11.16
C LEU A 375 12.17 -52.70 10.90
N THR A 376 11.96 -51.41 11.16
CA THR A 376 12.93 -50.36 10.80
C THR A 376 13.69 -49.78 12.00
N GLY A 377 13.17 -49.94 13.23
CA GLY A 377 13.68 -49.24 14.42
C GLY A 377 13.54 -47.71 14.32
N SER A 378 12.83 -47.20 13.32
CA SER A 378 12.49 -45.79 13.17
C SER A 378 11.15 -45.51 13.84
N CYS A 379 10.82 -44.22 13.91
CA CYS A 379 9.45 -43.77 13.98
C CYS A 379 9.40 -42.42 13.27
N ASP A 380 8.77 -42.39 12.10
CA ASP A 380 8.67 -41.25 11.20
C ASP A 380 7.20 -40.74 11.16
N PRO A 381 6.60 -40.38 12.31
CA PRO A 381 5.15 -40.33 12.44
C PRO A 381 4.52 -39.14 11.72
N TYR A 382 3.35 -39.40 11.15
CA TYR A 382 2.41 -38.40 10.67
C TYR A 382 0.99 -38.72 11.15
N VAL A 383 0.10 -37.74 11.06
CA VAL A 383 -1.31 -37.87 11.41
C VAL A 383 -2.16 -37.74 10.16
N GLU A 384 -3.08 -38.68 9.96
CA GLU A 384 -4.11 -38.63 8.92
C GLU A 384 -5.47 -38.39 9.58
N VAL A 385 -6.00 -37.17 9.44
CA VAL A 385 -7.35 -36.80 9.88
C VAL A 385 -8.31 -37.14 8.74
N LYS A 386 -9.18 -38.13 8.98
CA LYS A 386 -10.16 -38.64 8.01
C LYS A 386 -11.58 -38.30 8.43
N LEU A 387 -12.37 -37.82 7.48
CA LEU A 387 -13.80 -37.55 7.63
C LEU A 387 -14.54 -38.02 6.37
N GLY A 388 -15.20 -39.17 6.47
CA GLY A 388 -15.76 -39.86 5.30
C GLY A 388 -14.67 -40.15 4.26
N ASN A 389 -14.80 -39.57 3.06
CA ASN A 389 -13.82 -39.71 1.99
C ASN A 389 -12.63 -38.73 2.08
N TYR A 390 -12.77 -37.60 2.80
CA TYR A 390 -11.71 -36.59 2.91
C TYR A 390 -10.61 -37.05 3.87
N LYS A 391 -9.35 -36.81 3.50
CA LYS A 391 -8.16 -37.15 4.29
C LYS A 391 -7.16 -36.01 4.26
N GLY A 392 -6.98 -35.33 5.40
CA GLY A 392 -5.89 -34.41 5.62
C GLY A 392 -4.69 -35.15 6.24
N ARG A 393 -3.47 -34.83 5.82
CA ARG A 393 -2.23 -35.39 6.40
C ARG A 393 -1.32 -34.29 6.95
N THR A 394 -0.64 -34.55 8.07
CA THR A 394 0.46 -33.70 8.54
C THR A 394 1.76 -34.01 7.80
N LYS A 395 2.75 -33.12 7.90
CA LYS A 395 4.13 -33.47 7.54
C LYS A 395 4.65 -34.53 8.53
N HIS A 396 5.23 -35.62 8.02
CA HIS A 396 6.00 -36.55 8.85
C HIS A 396 7.23 -35.86 9.46
N PHE A 397 7.68 -36.34 10.62
CA PHE A 397 8.98 -36.02 11.21
C PHE A 397 9.82 -37.29 11.31
N GLU A 398 10.93 -37.37 10.58
CA GLU A 398 11.86 -38.51 10.65
C GLU A 398 12.38 -38.72 12.09
N LYS A 399 12.33 -39.97 12.57
CA LYS A 399 12.92 -40.43 13.85
C LYS A 399 12.50 -39.64 15.10
N LYS A 400 11.25 -39.15 15.15
CA LYS A 400 10.75 -38.33 16.26
C LYS A 400 9.50 -38.92 16.92
N MET A 401 9.71 -39.72 17.97
CA MET A 401 8.63 -40.37 18.76
C MET A 401 7.69 -39.39 19.48
N ASN A 402 8.16 -38.16 19.77
CA ASN A 402 7.39 -37.07 20.37
C ASN A 402 7.26 -35.90 19.37
N PRO A 403 6.56 -36.07 18.24
CA PRO A 403 6.44 -35.06 17.18
C PRO A 403 5.53 -33.90 17.60
N GLU A 404 5.80 -32.69 17.11
CA GLU A 404 4.94 -31.51 17.33
C GLU A 404 4.58 -30.91 15.96
N TRP A 405 3.35 -31.12 15.49
CA TRP A 405 2.89 -30.71 14.16
C TRP A 405 2.26 -29.32 14.16
N ASN A 406 1.54 -28.95 15.23
CA ASN A 406 0.82 -27.68 15.35
C ASN A 406 -0.09 -27.32 14.15
N GLN A 407 -0.67 -28.33 13.49
CA GLN A 407 -1.43 -28.18 12.24
C GLN A 407 -2.94 -28.26 12.50
N VAL A 408 -3.70 -27.32 11.95
CA VAL A 408 -5.17 -27.37 11.95
C VAL A 408 -5.68 -27.89 10.61
N PHE A 409 -6.73 -28.70 10.67
CA PHE A 409 -7.52 -29.16 9.53
C PHE A 409 -8.94 -28.60 9.66
N ALA A 410 -9.51 -28.12 8.56
CA ALA A 410 -10.85 -27.55 8.48
C ALA A 410 -11.66 -28.26 7.40
N PHE A 411 -12.84 -28.78 7.77
CA PHE A 411 -13.78 -29.45 6.88
C PHE A 411 -15.06 -28.63 6.84
N SER A 412 -15.49 -28.15 5.66
CA SER A 412 -16.78 -27.44 5.55
C SER A 412 -17.91 -28.36 5.97
N LYS A 413 -18.92 -27.82 6.67
CA LYS A 413 -20.14 -28.53 7.07
C LYS A 413 -20.82 -29.24 5.89
N ASP A 414 -20.83 -28.62 4.72
CA ASP A 414 -21.43 -29.16 3.48
C ASP A 414 -20.68 -30.37 2.90
N ARG A 415 -19.46 -30.63 3.41
CA ARG A 415 -18.59 -31.75 3.01
C ARG A 415 -18.48 -32.82 4.10
N ILE A 416 -19.25 -32.71 5.19
CA ILE A 416 -19.31 -33.74 6.24
C ILE A 416 -20.09 -34.95 5.71
N GLN A 417 -19.36 -36.04 5.43
CA GLN A 417 -19.90 -37.28 4.84
C GLN A 417 -19.98 -38.45 5.85
N SER A 418 -19.76 -38.18 7.14
CA SER A 418 -19.78 -39.18 8.21
C SER A 418 -20.10 -38.51 9.54
N SER A 419 -20.70 -39.24 10.47
CA SER A 419 -20.97 -38.79 11.85
C SER A 419 -19.73 -38.83 12.76
N VAL A 420 -18.58 -39.33 12.28
CA VAL A 420 -17.35 -39.45 13.07
C VAL A 420 -16.13 -38.88 12.34
N VAL A 421 -15.22 -38.27 13.11
CA VAL A 421 -13.83 -38.02 12.68
C VAL A 421 -12.95 -39.16 13.16
N GLU A 422 -12.08 -39.64 12.28
CA GLU A 422 -11.04 -40.61 12.61
C GLU A 422 -9.66 -39.95 12.49
N VAL A 423 -8.96 -39.80 13.62
CA VAL A 423 -7.59 -39.28 13.66
C VAL A 423 -6.64 -40.45 13.77
N TYR A 424 -6.02 -40.84 12.66
CA TYR A 424 -5.04 -41.93 12.59
C TYR A 424 -3.63 -41.39 12.86
N VAL A 425 -2.86 -42.09 13.67
CA VAL A 425 -1.39 -41.91 13.75
C VAL A 425 -0.73 -43.04 12.98
N LYS A 426 0.19 -42.71 12.09
CA LYS A 426 0.87 -43.66 11.20
C LYS A 426 2.36 -43.36 11.13
N ASP A 427 3.14 -44.41 11.00
CA ASP A 427 4.57 -44.36 10.71
C ASP A 427 4.76 -44.42 9.18
N LYS A 428 5.58 -43.54 8.61
CA LYS A 428 5.76 -43.50 7.14
C LYS A 428 6.92 -44.39 6.72
N ASP A 429 6.62 -45.65 6.41
CA ASP A 429 7.65 -46.62 6.01
C ASP A 429 8.14 -46.43 4.56
N MET A 430 9.45 -46.59 4.39
CA MET A 430 10.14 -46.51 3.10
C MET A 430 9.92 -47.75 2.23
N MET A 431 9.44 -48.88 2.78
CA MET A 431 9.17 -50.12 2.04
C MET A 431 7.72 -50.24 1.52
N GLY A 432 6.93 -49.17 1.60
CA GLY A 432 5.73 -48.98 0.76
C GLY A 432 4.38 -49.26 1.42
N ARG A 433 4.32 -49.53 2.73
CA ARG A 433 3.07 -49.53 3.51
C ARG A 433 3.29 -48.83 4.85
N ASP A 434 2.65 -47.68 5.03
CA ASP A 434 2.68 -46.94 6.30
C ASP A 434 2.21 -47.82 7.47
N ASP A 435 3.03 -47.95 8.50
CA ASP A 435 2.75 -48.74 9.71
C ASP A 435 1.69 -48.02 10.58
N TYR A 436 0.76 -48.77 11.18
CA TYR A 436 -0.33 -48.20 11.97
C TYR A 436 0.06 -48.07 13.44
N LEU A 437 0.11 -46.84 13.96
CA LEU A 437 0.49 -46.54 15.35
C LEU A 437 -0.71 -46.31 16.28
N GLY A 438 -1.93 -46.19 15.74
CA GLY A 438 -3.16 -46.04 16.51
C GLY A 438 -4.17 -45.08 15.90
N ARG A 439 -5.33 -44.96 16.54
CA ARG A 439 -6.42 -44.03 16.15
C ARG A 439 -7.06 -43.40 17.38
N VAL A 440 -7.67 -42.23 17.20
CA VAL A 440 -8.71 -41.66 18.07
C VAL A 440 -9.95 -41.41 17.20
N VAL A 441 -11.14 -41.66 17.73
CA VAL A 441 -12.42 -41.40 17.05
C VAL A 441 -13.21 -40.36 17.86
N PHE A 442 -13.89 -39.45 17.17
CA PHE A 442 -14.78 -38.45 17.77
C PHE A 442 -16.14 -38.53 17.10
N ASP A 443 -17.23 -38.60 17.87
CA ASP A 443 -18.58 -38.40 17.37
C ASP A 443 -18.86 -36.90 17.21
N LEU A 444 -19.37 -36.49 16.06
CA LEU A 444 -19.66 -35.08 15.76
C LEU A 444 -20.75 -34.47 16.64
N ASN A 445 -21.61 -35.28 17.25
CA ASN A 445 -22.64 -34.82 18.18
C ASN A 445 -22.05 -34.36 19.53
N GLU A 446 -20.84 -34.83 19.88
CA GLU A 446 -20.13 -34.45 21.11
C GLU A 446 -19.17 -33.27 20.90
N VAL A 447 -18.96 -32.83 19.66
CA VAL A 447 -18.00 -31.76 19.32
C VAL A 447 -18.56 -30.40 19.74
N PRO A 448 -17.87 -29.63 20.61
CA PRO A 448 -18.35 -28.33 21.07
C PRO A 448 -18.36 -27.29 19.94
N THR A 449 -19.34 -26.39 19.96
CA THR A 449 -19.36 -25.20 19.12
C THR A 449 -18.54 -24.06 19.74
N ARG A 450 -17.87 -23.25 18.90
CA ARG A 450 -17.12 -22.05 19.27
C ARG A 450 -17.39 -20.93 18.26
N VAL A 451 -17.64 -19.72 18.73
CA VAL A 451 -17.81 -18.52 17.87
C VAL A 451 -17.05 -17.35 18.49
N PRO A 452 -16.20 -16.61 17.76
CA PRO A 452 -15.61 -15.39 18.30
C PRO A 452 -16.69 -14.47 18.90
N PRO A 453 -16.55 -14.00 20.16
CA PRO A 453 -15.31 -13.86 20.94
C PRO A 453 -14.91 -15.07 21.82
N ASP A 454 -15.50 -16.25 21.68
CA ASP A 454 -15.21 -17.43 22.51
C ASP A 454 -13.72 -17.79 22.53
N SER A 455 -13.21 -18.07 23.73
CA SER A 455 -11.81 -18.47 23.95
C SER A 455 -11.45 -19.75 23.20
N PRO A 456 -10.21 -19.89 22.71
CA PRO A 456 -9.79 -21.09 21.98
C PRO A 456 -9.86 -22.33 22.87
N LEU A 457 -10.41 -23.43 22.34
CA LEU A 457 -10.52 -24.69 23.06
C LEU A 457 -9.14 -25.23 23.43
N ALA A 458 -8.94 -25.54 24.71
CA ALA A 458 -7.70 -26.09 25.23
C ALA A 458 -7.46 -27.50 24.65
N PRO A 459 -6.29 -27.78 24.03
CA PRO A 459 -5.96 -29.12 23.55
C PRO A 459 -5.86 -30.13 24.69
N GLN A 460 -6.47 -31.30 24.51
CA GLN A 460 -6.53 -32.39 25.49
C GLN A 460 -5.72 -33.59 24.99
N TRP A 461 -5.27 -34.44 25.91
CA TRP A 461 -4.58 -35.69 25.59
C TRP A 461 -5.57 -36.83 25.41
N TYR A 462 -5.52 -37.48 24.25
CA TYR A 462 -6.29 -38.66 23.91
C TYR A 462 -5.36 -39.86 23.76
N ARG A 463 -5.78 -41.02 24.28
CA ARG A 463 -5.01 -42.26 24.20
C ARG A 463 -5.28 -42.98 22.89
N LEU A 464 -4.26 -43.62 22.32
CA LEU A 464 -4.39 -44.32 21.04
C LEU A 464 -5.02 -45.70 21.19
N GLU A 465 -6.01 -45.98 20.33
CA GLU A 465 -6.72 -47.25 20.21
C GLU A 465 -6.19 -48.10 19.06
N ASP A 466 -6.31 -49.42 19.20
CA ASP A 466 -5.98 -50.35 18.12
C ASP A 466 -7.03 -50.30 16.98
N ARG A 467 -6.66 -50.81 15.81
CA ARG A 467 -7.44 -50.78 14.56
C ARG A 467 -8.83 -51.41 14.68
N ARG A 468 -9.08 -52.23 15.71
CA ARG A 468 -10.38 -52.85 16.03
C ARG A 468 -11.11 -52.23 17.22
N GLY A 469 -10.49 -51.31 17.97
CA GLY A 469 -11.00 -50.81 19.26
C GLY A 469 -10.84 -51.78 20.44
N GLU A 470 -10.49 -53.04 20.19
CA GLU A 470 -10.40 -54.11 21.19
C GLU A 470 -9.12 -54.07 22.05
N GLY A 471 -8.20 -53.12 21.81
CA GLY A 471 -6.88 -53.06 22.45
C GLY A 471 -6.35 -51.64 22.67
N LYS A 472 -5.63 -51.45 23.77
CA LYS A 472 -4.93 -50.19 24.11
C LYS A 472 -3.54 -50.18 23.47
N VAL A 473 -3.27 -49.22 22.59
CA VAL A 473 -1.94 -49.06 21.97
C VAL A 473 -1.06 -48.16 22.85
N ARG A 474 0.26 -48.22 22.63
CA ARG A 474 1.23 -47.38 23.32
C ARG A 474 1.41 -46.05 22.57
N GLY A 475 0.82 -44.99 23.13
CA GLY A 475 0.95 -43.62 22.66
C GLY A 475 -0.25 -42.76 23.05
N GLU A 476 -0.02 -41.44 23.15
CA GLU A 476 -1.08 -40.45 23.38
C GLU A 476 -0.88 -39.25 22.45
N ILE A 477 -1.97 -38.67 21.97
CA ILE A 477 -1.99 -37.55 21.02
C ILE A 477 -2.77 -36.37 21.60
N MET A 478 -2.20 -35.17 21.50
CA MET A 478 -2.78 -33.92 22.01
C MET A 478 -3.53 -33.19 20.90
N LEU A 479 -4.86 -33.13 21.02
CA LEU A 479 -5.79 -32.65 20.00
C LEU A 479 -6.76 -31.61 20.57
N ALA A 480 -7.32 -30.77 19.71
CA ALA A 480 -8.57 -30.07 19.97
C ALA A 480 -9.51 -30.24 18.77
N ILE A 481 -10.80 -30.45 19.01
CA ILE A 481 -11.83 -30.56 17.97
C ILE A 481 -13.01 -29.65 18.33
N TRP A 482 -13.49 -28.84 17.38
CA TRP A 482 -14.62 -27.94 17.59
C TRP A 482 -15.33 -27.60 16.28
N MET A 483 -16.62 -27.27 16.36
CA MET A 483 -17.39 -26.69 15.28
C MET A 483 -17.29 -25.16 15.37
N GLY A 484 -16.70 -24.51 14.38
CA GLY A 484 -16.54 -23.06 14.30
C GLY A 484 -17.05 -22.47 13.00
N THR A 485 -16.69 -21.22 12.74
CA THR A 485 -17.01 -20.50 11.49
C THR A 485 -15.75 -19.99 10.80
N GLN A 486 -15.86 -19.31 9.65
CA GLN A 486 -14.71 -18.66 9.01
C GLN A 486 -14.13 -17.48 9.81
N ALA A 487 -14.81 -17.04 10.87
CA ALA A 487 -14.35 -16.02 11.79
C ALA A 487 -13.30 -16.54 12.80
N ASP A 488 -13.13 -17.87 12.91
CA ASP A 488 -12.15 -18.46 13.84
C ASP A 488 -10.71 -18.08 13.45
N GLU A 489 -9.90 -17.75 14.45
CA GLU A 489 -8.47 -17.44 14.31
C GLU A 489 -7.69 -18.54 13.54
N ALA A 490 -8.15 -19.79 13.62
CA ALA A 490 -7.55 -20.93 12.93
C ALA A 490 -7.89 -21.00 11.42
N PHE A 491 -8.87 -20.24 10.92
CA PHE A 491 -9.37 -20.36 9.55
C PHE A 491 -8.31 -20.15 8.46
N SER A 492 -7.46 -19.14 8.60
CA SER A 492 -6.42 -18.78 7.61
C SER A 492 -5.23 -19.74 7.59
N ASP A 493 -4.88 -20.33 8.73
CA ASP A 493 -3.74 -21.24 8.87
C ASP A 493 -4.10 -22.73 8.71
N ALA A 494 -5.39 -23.07 8.71
CA ALA A 494 -5.86 -24.43 8.52
C ALA A 494 -5.58 -24.98 7.10
N TRP A 495 -5.33 -26.28 7.01
CA TRP A 495 -5.54 -27.03 5.78
C TRP A 495 -7.04 -27.21 5.56
N HIS A 496 -7.54 -26.99 4.34
CA HIS A 496 -8.97 -27.08 4.04
C HIS A 496 -9.30 -28.26 3.12
N ALA A 497 -10.39 -28.97 3.41
CA ALA A 497 -10.73 -30.24 2.76
C ALA A 497 -11.11 -30.13 1.26
N ASP A 498 -11.52 -28.96 0.78
CA ASP A 498 -11.72 -28.66 -0.65
C ASP A 498 -10.40 -28.45 -1.41
N ALA A 499 -9.33 -28.09 -0.70
CA ALA A 499 -7.97 -27.99 -1.25
C ALA A 499 -7.20 -29.33 -1.24
N ALA A 500 -7.86 -30.45 -0.87
CA ALA A 500 -7.21 -31.72 -0.59
C ALA A 500 -6.43 -32.35 -1.76
N PHE A 501 -6.74 -31.98 -3.01
CA PHE A 501 -6.02 -32.42 -4.21
C PHE A 501 -4.66 -31.74 -4.40
N VAL A 502 -4.36 -30.69 -3.65
CA VAL A 502 -3.07 -30.00 -3.69
C VAL A 502 -2.11 -30.63 -2.68
N HIS A 503 -0.87 -30.87 -3.11
CA HIS A 503 0.13 -31.60 -2.34
C HIS A 503 1.46 -30.83 -2.31
N GLY A 504 2.33 -31.16 -1.36
CA GLY A 504 3.64 -30.51 -1.21
C GLY A 504 3.53 -29.00 -0.91
N GLU A 505 4.36 -28.21 -1.57
CA GLU A 505 4.47 -26.77 -1.34
C GLU A 505 3.24 -25.97 -1.82
N GLY A 506 2.50 -26.49 -2.81
CA GLY A 506 1.26 -25.88 -3.31
C GLY A 506 0.18 -25.69 -2.23
N VAL A 507 0.22 -26.47 -1.14
CA VAL A 507 -0.70 -26.29 0.00
C VAL A 507 -0.55 -24.89 0.63
N MET A 508 0.62 -24.26 0.54
CA MET A 508 0.83 -22.91 1.03
C MET A 508 0.30 -21.85 0.05
N SER A 509 0.37 -22.08 -1.27
CA SER A 509 -0.13 -21.13 -2.28
C SER A 509 -1.67 -21.04 -2.36
N VAL A 510 -2.40 -21.92 -1.66
CA VAL A 510 -3.88 -21.87 -1.55
C VAL A 510 -4.38 -20.98 -0.40
N ARG A 511 -3.56 -20.66 0.60
CA ARG A 511 -4.00 -19.95 1.83
C ARG A 511 -4.45 -18.50 1.59
N SER A 512 -5.35 -18.00 2.45
CA SER A 512 -5.62 -16.56 2.58
C SER A 512 -4.50 -15.87 3.36
N LYS A 513 -4.28 -14.57 3.12
CA LYS A 513 -3.24 -13.79 3.79
C LYS A 513 -3.50 -12.29 3.80
N VAL A 514 -3.19 -11.65 4.93
CA VAL A 514 -2.99 -10.20 5.03
C VAL A 514 -1.50 -9.89 4.90
N TYR A 515 -1.16 -8.89 4.08
CA TYR A 515 0.20 -8.37 3.92
C TYR A 515 0.22 -6.88 4.23
N VAL A 516 1.41 -6.36 4.54
CA VAL A 516 1.64 -4.94 4.79
C VAL A 516 2.76 -4.45 3.88
N SER A 517 2.52 -3.38 3.11
CA SER A 517 3.56 -2.72 2.31
C SER A 517 4.72 -2.27 3.22
N PRO A 518 5.98 -2.36 2.77
CA PRO A 518 7.09 -1.70 3.45
C PRO A 518 6.83 -0.19 3.55
N LYS A 519 7.31 0.44 4.62
CA LYS A 519 7.17 1.89 4.82
C LYS A 519 8.24 2.60 3.99
N LEU A 520 7.83 3.19 2.86
CA LEU A 520 8.70 3.81 1.89
C LEU A 520 9.01 5.27 2.23
N TRP A 521 10.26 5.68 2.03
CA TRP A 521 10.79 7.04 2.23
C TRP A 521 11.46 7.53 0.93
N TYR A 522 11.45 8.85 0.69
CA TYR A 522 12.36 9.44 -0.30
C TYR A 522 13.71 9.73 0.36
N LEU A 523 14.79 9.18 -0.19
CA LEU A 523 16.16 9.55 0.16
C LEU A 523 16.63 10.63 -0.82
N ARG A 524 16.84 11.85 -0.33
CA ARG A 524 17.39 12.95 -1.13
C ARG A 524 18.89 13.05 -0.88
N VAL A 525 19.67 12.91 -1.95
CA VAL A 525 21.14 13.02 -2.00
C VAL A 525 21.48 14.24 -2.85
N ASN A 526 21.70 15.38 -2.19
CA ASN A 526 22.16 16.61 -2.82
C ASN A 526 23.70 16.56 -2.92
N VAL A 527 24.21 16.39 -4.15
CA VAL A 527 25.65 16.31 -4.46
C VAL A 527 26.14 17.70 -4.81
N ILE A 528 26.92 18.32 -3.93
CA ILE A 528 27.27 19.74 -4.04
C ILE A 528 28.52 19.92 -4.90
N GLU A 529 29.62 19.36 -4.44
CA GLU A 529 30.97 19.54 -5.00
C GLU A 529 31.88 18.39 -4.55
N ALA A 530 33.05 18.27 -5.17
CA ALA A 530 34.14 17.43 -4.68
C ALA A 530 35.47 18.20 -4.72
N GLN A 531 36.42 17.77 -3.90
CA GLN A 531 37.73 18.39 -3.74
C GLN A 531 38.86 17.39 -3.96
N ASP A 532 39.94 17.88 -4.58
CA ASP A 532 41.19 17.19 -4.83
C ASP A 532 40.99 15.83 -5.53
N ILE A 533 40.19 15.84 -6.60
CA ILE A 533 39.99 14.73 -7.52
C ILE A 533 41.23 14.55 -8.40
N ILE A 534 41.88 13.39 -8.28
CA ILE A 534 43.07 13.02 -9.04
C ILE A 534 42.66 12.01 -10.12
N PRO A 535 42.79 12.32 -11.43
CA PRO A 535 42.55 11.35 -12.50
C PRO A 535 43.63 10.26 -12.53
N ASN A 536 43.28 9.07 -13.02
CA ASN A 536 44.24 7.99 -13.24
C ASN A 536 45.28 8.37 -14.31
N ASP A 537 44.84 9.05 -15.37
CA ASP A 537 45.70 9.64 -16.40
C ASP A 537 45.97 11.11 -16.08
N GLN A 538 47.20 11.39 -15.63
CA GLN A 538 47.64 12.74 -15.25
C GLN A 538 47.85 13.68 -16.46
N SER A 539 47.79 13.18 -17.70
CA SER A 539 47.91 14.01 -18.90
C SER A 539 46.61 14.73 -19.29
N ARG A 540 45.47 14.33 -18.68
CA ARG A 540 44.13 14.84 -19.01
C ARG A 540 43.45 15.46 -17.79
N LEU A 541 42.74 16.58 -18.00
CA LEU A 541 41.81 17.10 -16.99
C LEU A 541 40.55 16.21 -16.93
N PRO A 542 40.05 15.85 -15.73
CA PRO A 542 38.94 14.91 -15.60
C PRO A 542 37.60 15.48 -16.09
N GLU A 543 36.77 14.60 -16.65
CA GLU A 543 35.38 14.82 -17.04
C GLU A 543 34.48 14.02 -16.09
N VAL A 544 34.43 14.48 -14.85
CA VAL A 544 33.82 13.75 -13.73
C VAL A 544 32.33 14.02 -13.57
N PHE A 545 31.63 12.96 -13.19
CA PHE A 545 30.26 12.95 -12.68
C PHE A 545 30.19 12.05 -11.43
N VAL A 546 29.13 12.20 -10.63
CA VAL A 546 28.90 11.34 -9.46
C VAL A 546 27.77 10.37 -9.76
N LYS A 547 27.99 9.09 -9.47
CA LYS A 547 27.01 8.01 -9.58
C LYS A 547 26.59 7.58 -8.19
N ALA A 548 25.29 7.62 -7.95
CA ALA A 548 24.66 7.20 -6.71
C ALA A 548 23.85 5.92 -6.94
N GLN A 549 24.01 4.93 -6.04
CA GLN A 549 23.28 3.66 -6.09
C GLN A 549 22.65 3.35 -4.74
N VAL A 550 21.37 2.93 -4.77
CA VAL A 550 20.60 2.43 -3.63
C VAL A 550 19.87 1.16 -4.06
N GLY A 551 20.36 0.01 -3.61
CA GLY A 551 19.89 -1.29 -4.10
C GLY A 551 20.04 -1.42 -5.62
N ASN A 552 18.92 -1.63 -6.31
CA ASN A 552 18.85 -1.72 -7.76
C ASN A 552 18.70 -0.35 -8.48
N GLN A 553 18.48 0.74 -7.73
CA GLN A 553 18.35 2.08 -8.30
C GLN A 553 19.74 2.69 -8.51
N VAL A 554 20.02 3.20 -9.72
CA VAL A 554 21.25 3.93 -10.04
C VAL A 554 20.86 5.26 -10.69
N LEU A 555 21.39 6.36 -10.16
CA LEU A 555 21.31 7.70 -10.75
C LEU A 555 22.72 8.23 -10.95
N LYS A 556 22.90 9.10 -11.95
CA LYS A 556 24.13 9.87 -12.18
C LYS A 556 23.79 11.36 -12.13
N THR A 557 24.72 12.19 -11.68
CA THR A 557 24.71 13.63 -11.97
C THR A 557 25.03 13.85 -13.46
N ASP A 558 24.84 15.07 -13.93
CA ASP A 558 25.49 15.51 -15.17
C ASP A 558 27.03 15.52 -15.01
N ILE A 559 27.74 15.60 -16.14
CA ILE A 559 29.20 15.81 -16.14
C ILE A 559 29.46 17.25 -15.69
N CYS A 560 30.43 17.45 -14.79
CA CYS A 560 30.81 18.81 -14.40
C CYS A 560 31.27 19.60 -15.65
N PRO A 561 30.65 20.75 -15.98
CA PRO A 561 30.98 21.50 -17.19
C PRO A 561 32.37 22.17 -17.11
N ALA A 562 32.93 22.30 -15.91
CA ALA A 562 34.30 22.71 -15.69
C ALA A 562 35.20 21.47 -15.56
N ARG A 563 36.17 21.33 -16.47
CA ARG A 563 37.24 20.32 -16.35
C ARG A 563 38.23 20.74 -15.27
N THR A 564 38.01 20.30 -14.03
CA THR A 564 38.80 20.69 -12.85
C THR A 564 38.91 19.55 -11.83
N ALA A 565 39.97 19.57 -11.02
CA ALA A 565 40.14 18.68 -9.87
C ALA A 565 39.17 18.99 -8.71
N ASN A 566 38.47 20.14 -8.76
CA ASN A 566 37.49 20.56 -7.77
C ASN A 566 36.11 20.78 -8.42
N PRO A 567 35.42 19.72 -8.88
CA PRO A 567 34.16 19.82 -9.61
C PRO A 567 32.98 20.24 -8.74
N MET A 568 32.03 20.95 -9.34
CA MET A 568 30.77 21.39 -8.75
C MET A 568 29.57 20.89 -9.57
N TRP A 569 28.49 20.51 -8.88
CA TRP A 569 27.23 20.06 -9.48
C TRP A 569 26.02 20.74 -8.83
N ASN A 570 25.89 20.62 -7.50
CA ASN A 570 24.72 21.04 -6.71
C ASN A 570 23.38 20.42 -7.21
N GLU A 571 23.43 19.12 -7.52
CA GLU A 571 22.31 18.36 -8.08
C GLU A 571 21.60 17.48 -7.03
N ASP A 572 20.29 17.32 -7.16
CA ASP A 572 19.44 16.51 -6.26
C ASP A 572 19.13 15.14 -6.89
N LEU A 573 19.82 14.09 -6.44
CA LEU A 573 19.50 12.71 -6.76
C LEU A 573 18.51 12.15 -5.72
N VAL A 574 17.38 11.61 -6.16
CA VAL A 574 16.28 11.19 -5.27
C VAL A 574 15.92 9.73 -5.50
N PHE A 575 15.97 8.93 -4.43
CA PHE A 575 15.73 7.49 -4.43
C PHE A 575 14.52 7.14 -3.57
N VAL A 576 13.92 5.98 -3.82
CA VAL A 576 12.95 5.36 -2.89
C VAL A 576 13.69 4.35 -2.00
N ALA A 577 13.46 4.39 -0.69
CA ALA A 577 14.06 3.46 0.26
C ALA A 577 13.00 2.88 1.21
N ALA A 578 13.09 1.59 1.52
CA ALA A 578 12.16 0.90 2.42
C ALA A 578 12.71 0.78 3.85
N GLU A 579 11.83 0.93 4.83
CA GLU A 579 12.13 0.68 6.25
C GLU A 579 11.65 -0.76 6.63
N PRO A 580 12.47 -1.58 7.34
CA PRO A 580 13.82 -1.31 7.83
C PRO A 580 14.83 -1.22 6.67
N PHE A 581 15.76 -0.27 6.77
CA PHE A 581 16.69 0.03 5.69
C PHE A 581 17.81 -1.02 5.61
N GLU A 582 17.52 -2.12 4.88
CA GLU A 582 18.44 -3.22 4.57
C GLU A 582 19.53 -2.82 3.56
N GLU A 583 19.35 -1.71 2.83
CA GLU A 583 20.23 -1.24 1.75
C GLU A 583 21.21 -0.14 2.19
N HIS A 584 22.26 0.06 1.39
CA HIS A 584 23.25 1.13 1.55
C HIS A 584 23.17 2.13 0.39
N LEU A 585 23.45 3.40 0.66
CA LEU A 585 23.78 4.40 -0.36
C LEU A 585 25.26 4.24 -0.72
N VAL A 586 25.54 3.83 -1.95
CA VAL A 586 26.88 3.82 -2.54
C VAL A 586 27.02 5.04 -3.44
N LEU A 587 28.15 5.74 -3.33
CA LEU A 587 28.54 6.81 -4.25
C LEU A 587 29.90 6.45 -4.88
N SER A 588 30.01 6.58 -6.19
CA SER A 588 31.29 6.60 -6.92
C SER A 588 31.43 7.89 -7.69
N ILE A 589 32.63 8.49 -7.66
CA ILE A 589 33.02 9.53 -8.60
C ILE A 589 33.67 8.82 -9.79
N GLU A 590 33.08 9.02 -10.97
CA GLU A 590 33.47 8.37 -12.21
C GLU A 590 33.92 9.43 -13.22
N ASP A 591 35.08 9.22 -13.84
CA ASP A 591 35.68 10.07 -14.87
C ASP A 591 35.41 9.47 -16.26
N ARG A 592 34.86 10.26 -17.18
CA ARG A 592 34.60 9.79 -18.55
C ARG A 592 35.87 9.89 -19.40
N VAL A 593 36.62 8.79 -19.47
CA VAL A 593 37.84 8.69 -20.30
C VAL A 593 37.49 8.46 -21.78
N HIS A 594 36.39 7.74 -22.05
CA HIS A 594 35.86 7.51 -23.40
C HIS A 594 34.32 7.41 -23.35
N PRO A 595 33.56 7.74 -24.42
CA PRO A 595 32.09 7.63 -24.41
C PRO A 595 31.49 6.25 -24.09
N MET A 596 32.32 5.20 -24.05
CA MET A 596 31.94 3.83 -23.65
C MET A 596 32.79 3.29 -22.48
N LYS A 597 33.60 4.14 -21.82
CA LYS A 597 34.46 3.77 -20.68
C LYS A 597 34.52 4.92 -19.67
N ASP A 598 33.70 4.79 -18.61
CA ASP A 598 33.84 5.56 -17.39
C ASP A 598 34.83 4.85 -16.44
N GLU A 599 35.73 5.56 -15.76
CA GLU A 599 36.66 5.03 -14.75
C GLU A 599 36.34 5.56 -13.34
N VAL A 600 36.30 4.69 -12.32
CA VAL A 600 36.06 5.11 -10.93
C VAL A 600 37.34 5.70 -10.34
N LEU A 601 37.28 6.94 -9.86
CA LEU A 601 38.40 7.60 -9.16
C LEU A 601 38.32 7.44 -7.63
N GLY A 602 37.11 7.34 -7.08
CA GLY A 602 36.88 7.15 -5.64
C GLY A 602 35.47 6.69 -5.33
N ARG A 603 35.29 6.01 -4.19
CA ARG A 603 34.02 5.41 -3.76
C ARG A 603 33.77 5.64 -2.27
N ILE A 604 32.51 5.63 -1.87
CA ILE A 604 32.07 5.60 -0.46
C ILE A 604 30.74 4.83 -0.33
N SER A 605 30.46 4.29 0.86
CA SER A 605 29.22 3.55 1.17
C SER A 605 28.67 3.97 2.55
N PHE A 606 27.37 4.21 2.63
CA PHE A 606 26.67 4.64 3.84
C PHE A 606 25.48 3.73 4.15
N PRO A 607 25.34 3.20 5.38
CA PRO A 607 24.07 2.65 5.85
C PRO A 607 23.02 3.76 5.90
N LEU A 608 21.82 3.55 5.32
CA LEU A 608 20.81 4.61 5.23
C LEU A 608 20.32 5.11 6.62
N ASN A 609 20.44 4.26 7.65
CA ASN A 609 20.14 4.60 9.05
C ASN A 609 20.99 5.75 9.62
N THR A 610 22.11 6.11 8.98
CA THR A 610 23.00 7.20 9.41
C THR A 610 22.46 8.60 9.07
N PHE A 611 21.47 8.71 8.17
CA PHE A 611 20.94 10.00 7.70
C PHE A 611 19.73 10.48 8.51
N GLU A 612 19.57 11.80 8.66
CA GLU A 612 18.45 12.34 9.45
C GLU A 612 17.09 12.15 8.74
N LYS A 613 16.07 11.79 9.53
CA LYS A 613 14.68 11.67 9.08
C LYS A 613 14.01 13.05 9.14
N ARG A 614 14.00 13.78 8.02
CA ARG A 614 13.40 15.13 7.90
C ARG A 614 11.87 15.05 7.79
N LEU A 615 11.17 15.74 8.68
CA LEU A 615 9.69 15.76 8.76
C LEU A 615 9.06 16.99 8.10
N ASP A 616 9.84 18.04 7.87
CA ASP A 616 9.41 19.37 7.45
C ASP A 616 10.25 19.87 6.25
N HIS A 617 10.26 21.19 6.03
CA HIS A 617 11.02 21.85 4.97
C HIS A 617 12.30 22.52 5.48
N ARG A 618 12.80 22.15 6.68
CA ARG A 618 14.00 22.78 7.26
C ARG A 618 15.25 22.49 6.41
N PRO A 619 16.23 23.39 6.33
CA PRO A 619 17.50 23.11 5.65
C PRO A 619 18.23 21.96 6.37
N VAL A 620 18.80 21.05 5.58
CA VAL A 620 19.63 19.94 6.05
C VAL A 620 21.09 20.37 6.00
N HIS A 621 21.85 20.06 7.06
CA HIS A 621 23.28 20.36 7.13
C HIS A 621 24.05 19.54 6.10
N SER A 622 24.86 20.21 5.27
CA SER A 622 25.82 19.54 4.39
C SER A 622 27.08 19.15 5.15
N ARG A 623 27.78 18.13 4.69
CA ARG A 623 29.00 17.57 5.32
C ARG A 623 29.99 17.11 4.26
N TRP A 624 31.27 17.21 4.59
CA TRP A 624 32.37 16.65 3.81
C TRP A 624 32.64 15.20 4.21
N PHE A 625 32.91 14.35 3.22
CA PHE A 625 33.26 12.94 3.39
C PHE A 625 34.49 12.60 2.55
N ASN A 626 35.43 11.84 3.12
CA ASN A 626 36.62 11.37 2.40
C ASN A 626 36.25 10.15 1.54
N LEU A 627 36.82 10.03 0.35
CA LEU A 627 36.59 8.91 -0.56
C LEU A 627 37.64 7.81 -0.37
N ASP A 628 37.22 6.55 -0.43
CA ASP A 628 38.10 5.40 -0.54
C ASP A 628 38.66 5.33 -1.97
N LYS A 629 39.98 5.09 -2.10
CA LYS A 629 40.63 4.91 -3.41
C LYS A 629 40.21 3.57 -4.04
N PHE A 630 39.94 3.58 -5.34
CA PHE A 630 39.45 2.42 -6.07
C PHE A 630 40.22 2.26 -7.38
N GLY A 631 41.14 1.30 -7.47
CA GLY A 631 42.00 1.12 -8.64
C GLY A 631 43.11 0.08 -8.46
N PHE A 632 43.90 -0.12 -9.53
CA PHE A 632 45.05 -1.02 -9.51
C PHE A 632 46.10 -0.50 -8.51
N GLY A 633 46.49 -1.34 -7.55
CA GLY A 633 47.28 -0.95 -6.37
C GLY A 633 46.65 -1.34 -5.03
N ALA A 634 45.34 -1.62 -4.99
CA ALA A 634 44.64 -2.14 -3.81
C ALA A 634 45.08 -3.56 -3.36
N LEU A 635 46.07 -4.17 -4.04
CA LEU A 635 46.68 -5.47 -3.71
C LEU A 635 47.99 -5.33 -2.90
N GLU A 636 48.58 -4.14 -2.78
CA GLU A 636 49.70 -3.92 -1.85
C GLU A 636 49.18 -3.71 -0.43
N VAL A 637 49.38 -4.72 0.43
CA VAL A 637 48.83 -4.75 1.80
C VAL A 637 49.45 -3.68 2.73
N ASP A 638 50.62 -3.16 2.39
CA ASP A 638 51.60 -2.66 3.38
C ASP A 638 51.76 -1.13 3.46
N ARG A 639 50.84 -0.35 2.87
CA ARG A 639 50.90 1.14 2.87
C ARG A 639 49.74 1.84 3.62
N ARG A 640 49.12 1.16 4.58
CA ARG A 640 47.93 1.64 5.33
C ARG A 640 48.17 2.80 6.34
N LYS A 641 49.33 3.47 6.36
CA LYS A 641 49.67 4.48 7.39
C LYS A 641 50.22 5.83 6.91
N GLU A 642 50.33 6.08 5.61
CA GLU A 642 50.55 7.45 5.11
C GLU A 642 49.22 8.11 4.73
N LEU A 643 48.83 9.17 5.45
CA LEU A 643 47.69 10.04 5.10
C LEU A 643 48.04 10.96 3.92
N LYS A 644 48.36 10.37 2.76
CA LYS A 644 48.42 11.10 1.48
C LYS A 644 47.02 11.55 1.10
N PHE A 645 46.92 12.81 0.68
CA PHE A 645 45.69 13.58 0.54
C PHE A 645 44.53 12.76 -0.06
N SER A 646 43.46 12.58 0.71
CA SER A 646 42.26 11.86 0.29
C SER A 646 41.27 12.83 -0.35
N SER A 647 40.94 12.57 -1.62
CA SER A 647 39.86 13.25 -2.34
C SER A 647 38.55 13.21 -1.53
N ARG A 648 37.76 14.29 -1.58
CA ARG A 648 36.57 14.46 -0.72
C ARG A 648 35.34 14.83 -1.52
N VAL A 649 34.15 14.53 -1.00
CA VAL A 649 32.87 14.92 -1.57
C VAL A 649 32.01 15.65 -0.53
N HIS A 650 31.35 16.73 -0.95
CA HIS A 650 30.45 17.54 -0.14
C HIS A 650 29.01 17.15 -0.46
N LEU A 651 28.30 16.61 0.55
CA LEU A 651 26.97 16.05 0.39
C LEU A 651 26.01 16.62 1.41
N ARG A 652 24.74 16.74 1.03
CA ARG A 652 23.60 16.95 1.92
C ARG A 652 22.62 15.81 1.71
N VAL A 653 22.45 14.94 2.71
CA VAL A 653 21.65 13.71 2.59
C VAL A 653 20.61 13.61 3.71
N CYS A 654 19.36 13.30 3.36
CA CYS A 654 18.28 13.08 4.32
C CYS A 654 17.21 12.09 3.83
N LEU A 655 16.49 11.51 4.78
CA LEU A 655 15.31 10.68 4.56
C LEU A 655 14.05 11.53 4.78
N GLU A 656 13.27 11.77 3.73
CA GLU A 656 12.14 12.71 3.76
C GLU A 656 10.83 12.02 4.16
N GLY A 657 10.45 12.17 5.42
CA GLY A 657 9.21 11.62 5.98
C GLY A 657 7.99 12.53 5.81
N GLY A 658 8.18 13.79 5.41
CA GLY A 658 7.12 14.79 5.21
C GLY A 658 6.36 14.67 3.88
N TYR A 659 6.84 13.84 2.94
CA TYR A 659 6.11 13.45 1.74
C TYR A 659 5.27 12.19 1.99
N HIS A 660 4.26 11.97 1.14
CA HIS A 660 3.72 10.64 0.89
C HIS A 660 4.50 10.05 -0.30
N VAL A 661 5.08 8.85 -0.14
CA VAL A 661 5.73 8.14 -1.25
C VAL A 661 4.68 7.36 -2.04
N LEU A 662 4.48 7.73 -3.30
CA LEU A 662 3.49 7.15 -4.19
C LEU A 662 3.95 5.77 -4.70
N ASP A 663 3.29 4.69 -4.29
CA ASP A 663 3.30 3.39 -5.02
C ASP A 663 2.16 3.30 -6.05
N GLU A 664 1.17 4.18 -5.97
CA GLU A 664 -0.08 4.12 -6.75
C GLU A 664 -0.20 5.26 -7.78
N SER A 665 -1.08 5.07 -8.77
CA SER A 665 -1.57 6.19 -9.59
C SER A 665 -2.35 7.18 -8.73
N THR A 666 -2.07 8.48 -8.88
CA THR A 666 -2.73 9.57 -8.15
C THR A 666 -4.24 9.67 -8.42
N MET A 667 -4.76 9.02 -9.46
CA MET A 667 -6.18 8.93 -9.78
C MET A 667 -6.93 7.97 -8.86
N TYR A 668 -6.30 6.83 -8.54
CA TYR A 668 -6.90 5.67 -7.86
C TYR A 668 -6.28 5.39 -6.48
N ILE A 669 -5.71 6.43 -5.88
CA ILE A 669 -4.90 6.34 -4.66
C ILE A 669 -5.75 5.97 -3.42
N SER A 670 -5.19 5.09 -2.59
CA SER A 670 -5.81 4.50 -1.40
C SER A 670 -5.25 5.04 -0.08
N ASP A 671 -4.03 5.61 -0.07
CA ASP A 671 -3.45 6.35 1.06
C ASP A 671 -2.95 7.74 0.62
N GLN A 672 -3.10 8.75 1.47
CA GLN A 672 -2.53 10.09 1.23
C GLN A 672 -1.73 10.60 2.43
N ARG A 673 -1.49 9.74 3.44
CA ARG A 673 -0.72 10.08 4.63
C ARG A 673 0.77 10.23 4.31
N PRO A 674 1.47 11.16 4.97
CA PRO A 674 2.94 11.24 4.88
C PRO A 674 3.58 9.96 5.45
N THR A 675 4.79 9.65 5.00
CA THR A 675 5.56 8.48 5.46
C THR A 675 5.79 8.50 6.98
N ALA A 676 6.02 9.66 7.57
CA ALA A 676 6.19 9.79 9.02
C ALA A 676 4.87 9.70 9.79
N ARG A 677 4.74 8.68 10.66
CA ARG A 677 3.57 8.47 11.53
C ARG A 677 3.28 9.64 12.46
N GLN A 678 4.33 10.37 12.87
CA GLN A 678 4.24 11.59 13.69
C GLN A 678 3.41 12.70 13.03
N LEU A 679 3.17 12.63 11.72
CA LEU A 679 2.38 13.59 10.93
C LEU A 679 1.00 13.04 10.53
N TRP A 680 0.60 11.85 11.03
CA TRP A 680 -0.71 11.26 10.74
C TRP A 680 -1.82 11.97 11.52
N LYS A 681 -2.96 12.18 10.84
CA LYS A 681 -4.22 12.61 11.45
C LYS A 681 -4.95 11.38 12.01
N PRO A 682 -5.89 11.51 12.97
CA PRO A 682 -6.80 10.42 13.31
C PRO A 682 -7.64 9.98 12.09
N PRO A 683 -8.10 8.71 12.03
CA PRO A 683 -8.99 8.25 10.97
C PRO A 683 -10.34 9.00 10.99
N VAL A 684 -10.92 9.13 9.80
CA VAL A 684 -12.23 9.75 9.54
C VAL A 684 -13.35 8.71 9.56
N GLY A 685 -13.03 7.46 9.24
CA GLY A 685 -13.98 6.36 9.18
C GLY A 685 -13.30 5.00 9.18
N VAL A 686 -14.11 3.97 8.97
CA VAL A 686 -13.73 2.56 8.83
C VAL A 686 -14.37 2.03 7.54
N LEU A 687 -13.60 1.33 6.72
CA LEU A 687 -14.06 0.61 5.54
C LEU A 687 -14.12 -0.88 5.86
N GLU A 688 -15.25 -1.50 5.58
CA GLU A 688 -15.52 -2.91 5.87
C GLU A 688 -16.03 -3.57 4.59
N ILE A 689 -15.46 -4.71 4.22
CA ILE A 689 -15.81 -5.42 2.99
C ILE A 689 -15.89 -6.92 3.25
N GLY A 690 -17.04 -7.50 2.93
CA GLY A 690 -17.18 -8.93 2.69
C GLY A 690 -16.88 -9.26 1.24
N ILE A 691 -15.85 -10.07 1.01
CA ILE A 691 -15.56 -10.67 -0.31
C ILE A 691 -16.32 -11.99 -0.35
N LEU A 692 -17.52 -11.97 -0.94
CA LEU A 692 -18.48 -13.08 -0.87
C LEU A 692 -18.05 -14.23 -1.77
N GLY A 693 -17.89 -13.94 -3.05
CA GLY A 693 -17.61 -14.94 -4.08
C GLY A 693 -17.52 -14.32 -5.47
N ALA A 694 -17.37 -15.15 -6.47
CA ALA A 694 -17.57 -14.79 -7.87
C ALA A 694 -18.50 -15.81 -8.54
N GLU A 695 -19.10 -15.43 -9.66
CA GLU A 695 -20.00 -16.29 -10.45
C GLU A 695 -19.69 -16.16 -11.95
N GLY A 696 -19.96 -17.22 -12.69
CA GLY A 696 -19.81 -17.24 -14.15
C GLY A 696 -18.36 -17.03 -14.63
N LEU A 697 -17.36 -17.39 -13.82
CA LEU A 697 -15.95 -17.25 -14.21
C LEU A 697 -15.65 -18.12 -15.44
N LEU A 698 -14.94 -17.56 -16.41
CA LEU A 698 -14.53 -18.31 -17.59
C LEU A 698 -13.39 -19.32 -17.28
N PRO A 699 -13.27 -20.42 -18.04
CA PRO A 699 -12.18 -21.38 -17.90
C PRO A 699 -10.84 -20.75 -18.30
N MET A 700 -9.91 -20.67 -17.34
CA MET A 700 -8.59 -20.06 -17.53
C MET A 700 -7.52 -21.09 -17.96
N LYS A 701 -7.71 -22.36 -17.59
CA LYS A 701 -6.82 -23.49 -17.91
C LYS A 701 -7.61 -24.61 -18.57
N MET A 702 -6.90 -25.44 -19.34
CA MET A 702 -7.39 -26.74 -19.81
C MET A 702 -6.64 -27.84 -19.07
N LYS A 703 -7.39 -28.70 -18.36
CA LYS A 703 -6.87 -29.84 -17.62
C LYS A 703 -7.64 -31.08 -18.07
N ASP A 704 -6.93 -32.05 -18.66
CA ASP A 704 -7.50 -33.31 -19.14
C ASP A 704 -8.71 -33.13 -20.10
N GLY A 705 -8.67 -32.07 -20.92
CA GLY A 705 -9.73 -31.67 -21.85
C GLY A 705 -10.88 -30.87 -21.22
N ARG A 706 -10.91 -30.75 -19.88
CA ARG A 706 -11.89 -29.94 -19.14
C ARG A 706 -11.36 -28.53 -18.90
N GLY A 707 -12.21 -27.53 -19.04
CA GLY A 707 -11.90 -26.18 -18.57
C GLY A 707 -11.86 -26.14 -17.03
N SER A 708 -10.89 -25.43 -16.46
CA SER A 708 -10.73 -25.25 -15.01
C SER A 708 -10.21 -23.85 -14.68
N THR A 709 -10.53 -23.38 -13.47
CA THR A 709 -10.13 -22.06 -12.94
C THR A 709 -9.91 -22.19 -11.43
N ASP A 710 -8.74 -21.74 -10.96
CA ASP A 710 -8.33 -21.81 -9.55
C ASP A 710 -8.27 -20.39 -8.98
N ALA A 711 -9.45 -19.83 -8.69
CA ALA A 711 -9.63 -18.39 -8.45
C ALA A 711 -9.25 -17.94 -7.03
N TYR A 712 -8.64 -16.76 -6.93
CA TYR A 712 -8.48 -16.00 -5.69
C TYR A 712 -8.67 -14.49 -5.93
N CYS A 713 -9.02 -13.76 -4.89
CA CYS A 713 -9.19 -12.31 -4.93
C CYS A 713 -8.07 -11.60 -4.15
N VAL A 714 -7.68 -10.40 -4.61
CA VAL A 714 -6.70 -9.54 -3.96
C VAL A 714 -7.31 -8.16 -3.74
N ALA A 715 -7.32 -7.65 -2.51
CA ALA A 715 -7.78 -6.30 -2.19
C ALA A 715 -6.62 -5.44 -1.67
N LYS A 716 -6.47 -4.22 -2.20
CA LYS A 716 -5.48 -3.23 -1.76
C LYS A 716 -6.18 -1.98 -1.27
N TYR A 717 -6.01 -1.65 0.01
CA TYR A 717 -6.36 -0.33 0.55
C TYR A 717 -5.35 0.12 1.62
N GLY A 718 -4.78 1.31 1.41
CA GLY A 718 -3.71 1.83 2.23
C GLY A 718 -2.45 0.96 2.15
N GLN A 719 -1.72 0.87 3.26
CA GLN A 719 -0.57 -0.04 3.40
C GLN A 719 -0.98 -1.51 3.53
N LYS A 720 -2.26 -1.86 3.63
CA LYS A 720 -2.76 -3.22 3.87
C LYS A 720 -3.26 -3.86 2.58
N TRP A 721 -2.59 -4.94 2.19
CA TRP A 721 -3.03 -5.84 1.14
C TRP A 721 -3.70 -7.08 1.76
N VAL A 722 -4.61 -7.67 1.02
CA VAL A 722 -5.34 -8.88 1.39
C VAL A 722 -5.36 -9.79 0.17
N ARG A 723 -5.17 -11.09 0.38
CA ARG A 723 -5.39 -12.16 -0.59
C ARG A 723 -6.36 -13.17 0.03
N THR A 724 -7.47 -13.46 -0.63
CA THR A 724 -8.37 -14.54 -0.19
C THR A 724 -7.74 -15.91 -0.46
N ARG A 725 -8.31 -16.96 0.13
CA ARG A 725 -7.95 -18.33 -0.23
C ARG A 725 -8.16 -18.59 -1.73
N THR A 726 -7.37 -19.47 -2.32
CA THR A 726 -7.70 -20.01 -3.64
C THR A 726 -8.82 -21.05 -3.50
N ILE A 727 -9.84 -20.97 -4.35
CA ILE A 727 -10.84 -22.03 -4.53
C ILE A 727 -10.55 -22.72 -5.87
N LEU A 728 -10.60 -24.05 -5.89
CA LEU A 728 -10.08 -24.87 -6.99
C LEU A 728 -11.19 -25.39 -7.91
N ASP A 729 -10.86 -25.60 -9.18
CA ASP A 729 -11.70 -26.24 -10.21
C ASP A 729 -13.18 -25.77 -10.19
N THR A 730 -13.42 -24.44 -10.10
CA THR A 730 -14.78 -23.88 -10.05
C THR A 730 -14.94 -22.57 -10.82
N PHE A 731 -16.11 -22.39 -11.40
CA PHE A 731 -16.54 -21.15 -12.06
C PHE A 731 -17.38 -20.24 -11.15
N SER A 732 -17.74 -20.73 -9.96
CA SER A 732 -18.43 -19.94 -8.92
C SER A 732 -17.75 -20.14 -7.55
N PRO A 733 -16.58 -19.53 -7.32
CA PRO A 733 -15.88 -19.62 -6.03
C PRO A 733 -16.62 -18.83 -4.94
N LYS A 734 -16.83 -19.43 -3.76
CA LYS A 734 -17.24 -18.71 -2.54
C LYS A 734 -16.03 -18.55 -1.61
N TRP A 735 -15.78 -17.32 -1.17
CA TRP A 735 -14.74 -16.96 -0.21
C TRP A 735 -15.34 -16.62 1.16
N ASN A 736 -16.39 -15.78 1.18
CA ASN A 736 -17.06 -15.27 2.38
C ASN A 736 -16.09 -14.74 3.46
N GLU A 737 -15.01 -14.06 3.04
CA GLU A 737 -13.99 -13.48 3.92
C GLU A 737 -14.27 -11.98 4.15
N GLN A 738 -14.34 -11.54 5.42
CA GLN A 738 -14.55 -10.13 5.79
C GLN A 738 -13.24 -9.45 6.21
N TYR A 739 -13.03 -8.22 5.73
CA TYR A 739 -11.85 -7.43 6.00
C TYR A 739 -12.17 -5.96 6.32
N THR A 740 -11.42 -5.40 7.26
CA THR A 740 -11.59 -4.03 7.78
C THR A 740 -10.33 -3.18 7.57
N TRP A 741 -10.50 -1.90 7.27
CA TRP A 741 -9.43 -0.90 7.13
C TRP A 741 -9.81 0.44 7.78
N GLU A 742 -8.83 1.15 8.33
CA GLU A 742 -8.98 2.54 8.79
C GLU A 742 -8.95 3.51 7.59
N VAL A 743 -9.94 4.41 7.49
CA VAL A 743 -10.07 5.39 6.41
C VAL A 743 -9.64 6.76 6.90
N TYR A 744 -8.58 7.31 6.32
CA TYR A 744 -8.04 8.62 6.69
C TYR A 744 -8.50 9.76 5.76
N ASP A 745 -9.02 9.42 4.58
CA ASP A 745 -9.54 10.39 3.62
C ASP A 745 -10.66 9.75 2.78
N PRO A 746 -11.89 10.31 2.74
CA PRO A 746 -13.01 9.70 2.02
C PRO A 746 -12.85 9.75 0.50
N CYS A 747 -11.94 10.56 -0.05
CA CYS A 747 -11.73 10.66 -1.49
C CYS A 747 -10.84 9.53 -2.04
N THR A 748 -10.36 8.62 -1.19
CA THR A 748 -9.56 7.45 -1.58
C THR A 748 -10.38 6.39 -2.33
N VAL A 749 -9.66 5.47 -2.99
CA VAL A 749 -10.22 4.34 -3.74
C VAL A 749 -9.72 3.04 -3.14
N ILE A 750 -10.59 2.02 -3.02
CA ILE A 750 -10.14 0.63 -2.87
C ILE A 750 -10.13 -0.06 -4.24
N THR A 751 -9.10 -0.87 -4.47
CA THR A 751 -8.98 -1.72 -5.66
C THR A 751 -9.07 -3.19 -5.25
N LEU A 752 -9.89 -3.97 -5.95
CA LEU A 752 -10.01 -5.42 -5.81
C LEU A 752 -9.78 -6.09 -7.17
N GLY A 753 -8.84 -7.03 -7.24
CA GLY A 753 -8.55 -7.83 -8.44
C GLY A 753 -8.91 -9.30 -8.23
N VAL A 754 -9.25 -10.00 -9.30
CA VAL A 754 -9.46 -11.46 -9.30
C VAL A 754 -8.46 -12.11 -10.24
N PHE A 755 -7.86 -13.21 -9.80
CA PHE A 755 -6.77 -13.90 -10.46
C PHE A 755 -6.96 -15.42 -10.40
N ASP A 756 -6.44 -16.12 -11.40
CA ASP A 756 -6.31 -17.58 -11.44
C ASP A 756 -4.88 -18.00 -11.10
N ASN A 757 -4.75 -18.94 -10.15
CA ASN A 757 -3.49 -19.35 -9.53
C ASN A 757 -2.75 -20.38 -10.42
N CYS A 758 -1.76 -19.93 -11.18
CA CYS A 758 -1.03 -20.73 -12.16
C CYS A 758 0.12 -21.58 -11.56
N HIS A 759 0.14 -21.73 -10.22
CA HIS A 759 1.21 -22.42 -9.47
C HIS A 759 0.73 -23.66 -8.71
N LEU A 760 -0.43 -24.21 -9.07
CA LEU A 760 -1.04 -25.37 -8.41
C LEU A 760 -0.91 -26.70 -9.19
N GLY A 761 -0.18 -26.67 -10.31
CA GLY A 761 0.20 -27.87 -11.06
C GLY A 761 1.62 -28.34 -10.74
N VAL A 762 1.92 -29.60 -11.06
CA VAL A 762 3.30 -30.10 -11.07
C VAL A 762 4.07 -29.39 -12.19
N GLU A 763 5.19 -28.76 -11.86
CA GLU A 763 6.04 -28.09 -12.85
C GLU A 763 6.53 -29.11 -13.90
N LYS A 764 6.21 -28.87 -15.16
CA LYS A 764 6.84 -29.61 -16.27
C LYS A 764 8.21 -28.97 -16.55
N PRO A 765 9.33 -29.69 -16.36
CA PRO A 765 10.65 -29.11 -16.57
C PRO A 765 10.82 -28.68 -18.03
N GLY A 766 11.06 -27.39 -18.26
CA GLY A 766 11.28 -26.80 -19.58
C GLY A 766 10.29 -25.70 -19.98
N THR A 767 9.10 -25.61 -19.36
CA THR A 767 8.25 -24.41 -19.52
C THR A 767 8.77 -23.28 -18.65
N GLY A 768 8.91 -22.08 -19.22
CA GLY A 768 9.29 -20.87 -18.47
C GLY A 768 8.30 -20.54 -17.35
N ALA A 769 8.74 -19.75 -16.36
CA ALA A 769 7.98 -19.44 -15.15
C ALA A 769 6.55 -19.03 -15.46
N THR A 770 5.58 -19.80 -14.93
CA THR A 770 4.16 -19.47 -15.05
C THR A 770 3.88 -18.13 -14.34
N ARG A 771 2.81 -17.45 -14.77
CA ARG A 771 2.33 -16.20 -14.19
C ARG A 771 0.86 -16.36 -13.85
N ASP A 772 0.40 -15.76 -12.76
CA ASP A 772 -1.01 -15.79 -12.41
C ASP A 772 -1.86 -15.04 -13.45
N SER A 773 -2.97 -15.65 -13.87
CA SER A 773 -3.80 -15.12 -14.96
C SER A 773 -4.80 -14.10 -14.42
N ARG A 774 -4.80 -12.87 -14.96
CA ARG A 774 -5.76 -11.82 -14.57
C ARG A 774 -7.18 -12.18 -15.06
N ILE A 775 -8.16 -12.18 -14.14
CA ILE A 775 -9.59 -12.39 -14.45
C ILE A 775 -10.34 -11.05 -14.49
N GLY A 776 -9.95 -10.05 -13.70
CA GLY A 776 -10.53 -8.70 -13.78
C GLY A 776 -10.21 -7.83 -12.58
N LYS A 777 -10.66 -6.57 -12.60
CA LYS A 777 -10.44 -5.60 -11.51
C LYS A 777 -11.62 -4.65 -11.32
N VAL A 778 -11.95 -4.40 -10.06
CA VAL A 778 -12.98 -3.48 -9.58
C VAL A 778 -12.31 -2.35 -8.79
N ARG A 779 -12.75 -1.11 -8.98
CA ARG A 779 -12.30 0.07 -8.20
C ARG A 779 -13.52 0.76 -7.59
N ILE A 780 -13.49 1.11 -6.30
CA ILE A 780 -14.61 1.76 -5.59
C ILE A 780 -14.09 3.00 -4.84
N ARG A 781 -14.58 4.20 -5.17
CA ARG A 781 -14.23 5.45 -4.45
C ARG A 781 -15.13 5.66 -3.23
N LEU A 782 -14.52 5.80 -2.05
CA LEU A 782 -15.22 5.81 -0.76
C LEU A 782 -16.16 7.02 -0.56
N SER A 783 -15.99 8.10 -1.33
CA SER A 783 -16.83 9.30 -1.28
C SER A 783 -18.19 9.12 -1.99
N THR A 784 -18.31 8.09 -2.83
CA THR A 784 -19.58 7.75 -3.52
C THR A 784 -20.53 6.89 -2.70
N LEU A 785 -20.06 6.37 -1.56
CA LEU A 785 -20.85 5.55 -0.64
C LEU A 785 -21.61 6.44 0.37
N GLU A 786 -22.85 6.10 0.70
CA GLU A 786 -23.59 6.67 1.84
C GLU A 786 -23.04 6.05 3.14
N SER A 787 -22.83 6.87 4.18
CA SER A 787 -22.24 6.38 5.45
C SER A 787 -23.21 5.48 6.22
N HIS A 788 -22.69 4.40 6.79
CA HIS A 788 -23.41 3.32 7.49
C HIS A 788 -24.34 2.46 6.61
N ARG A 789 -24.46 2.75 5.31
CA ARG A 789 -25.20 1.89 4.37
C ARG A 789 -24.33 0.71 3.94
N ILE A 790 -24.95 -0.47 3.88
CA ILE A 790 -24.37 -1.68 3.28
C ILE A 790 -24.75 -1.69 1.79
N TYR A 791 -23.77 -2.02 0.94
CA TYR A 791 -23.91 -2.13 -0.51
C TYR A 791 -23.54 -3.54 -0.96
N THR A 792 -24.54 -4.37 -1.29
CA THR A 792 -24.39 -5.74 -1.81
C THR A 792 -24.65 -5.78 -3.31
N HIS A 793 -23.60 -6.00 -4.11
CA HIS A 793 -23.70 -5.97 -5.58
C HIS A 793 -22.77 -7.02 -6.24
N SER A 794 -23.15 -7.45 -7.44
CA SER A 794 -22.33 -8.25 -8.36
C SER A 794 -21.67 -7.32 -9.39
N TYR A 795 -20.34 -7.23 -9.36
CA TYR A 795 -19.54 -6.35 -10.21
C TYR A 795 -18.97 -7.13 -11.41
N PRO A 796 -19.19 -6.72 -12.67
CA PRO A 796 -18.65 -7.43 -13.82
C PRO A 796 -17.12 -7.38 -13.85
N LEU A 797 -16.49 -8.54 -14.03
CA LEU A 797 -15.04 -8.68 -14.17
C LEU A 797 -14.65 -8.51 -15.63
N LEU A 798 -14.07 -7.37 -15.96
CA LEU A 798 -13.70 -7.01 -17.32
C LEU A 798 -12.18 -7.08 -17.54
N VAL A 799 -11.77 -7.76 -18.61
CA VAL A 799 -10.38 -7.77 -19.08
C VAL A 799 -10.32 -7.37 -20.54
N LEU A 800 -9.36 -6.51 -20.84
CA LEU A 800 -9.01 -6.13 -22.21
C LEU A 800 -8.04 -7.18 -22.79
N HIS A 801 -8.39 -7.71 -23.95
CA HIS A 801 -7.59 -8.64 -24.76
C HIS A 801 -7.34 -8.04 -26.15
N PRO A 802 -6.36 -8.52 -26.94
CA PRO A 802 -6.15 -8.07 -28.32
C PRO A 802 -7.37 -8.21 -29.24
N SER A 803 -8.33 -9.07 -28.89
CA SER A 803 -9.59 -9.30 -29.60
C SER A 803 -10.77 -8.42 -29.15
N GLY A 804 -10.61 -7.56 -28.14
CA GLY A 804 -11.68 -6.74 -27.56
C GLY A 804 -11.72 -6.77 -26.03
N VAL A 805 -12.71 -6.09 -25.43
CA VAL A 805 -13.10 -6.35 -24.04
C VAL A 805 -13.78 -7.73 -23.97
N LYS A 806 -13.52 -8.45 -22.87
CA LYS A 806 -14.27 -9.66 -22.54
C LYS A 806 -14.74 -9.57 -21.09
N LYS A 807 -16.01 -9.92 -20.87
CA LYS A 807 -16.53 -10.26 -19.53
C LYS A 807 -15.99 -11.64 -19.14
N MET A 808 -15.32 -11.70 -18.01
CA MET A 808 -14.64 -12.90 -17.51
C MET A 808 -15.39 -13.57 -16.35
N GLY A 809 -16.52 -12.98 -15.92
CA GLY A 809 -17.38 -13.39 -14.82
C GLY A 809 -17.92 -12.17 -14.06
N GLU A 810 -18.44 -12.37 -12.85
CA GLU A 810 -18.86 -11.31 -11.92
C GLU A 810 -18.34 -11.56 -10.50
N LEU A 811 -18.01 -10.50 -9.75
CA LEU A 811 -17.49 -10.53 -8.38
C LEU A 811 -18.52 -9.96 -7.41
N GLN A 812 -18.99 -10.77 -6.47
CA GLN A 812 -19.98 -10.39 -5.46
C GLN A 812 -19.30 -9.79 -4.23
N LEU A 813 -19.64 -8.54 -3.90
CA LEU A 813 -19.08 -7.80 -2.77
C LEU A 813 -20.19 -7.20 -1.89
N ALA A 814 -19.98 -7.26 -0.58
CA ALA A 814 -20.71 -6.47 0.41
C ALA A 814 -19.78 -5.39 0.96
N VAL A 815 -20.13 -4.11 0.82
CA VAL A 815 -19.28 -2.97 1.20
C VAL A 815 -20.02 -2.04 2.18
N ARG A 816 -19.38 -1.68 3.29
CA ARG A 816 -19.86 -0.68 4.26
C ARG A 816 -18.77 0.36 4.54
N PHE A 817 -19.15 1.63 4.56
CA PHE A 817 -18.30 2.72 5.04
C PHE A 817 -18.91 3.37 6.29
N THR A 818 -18.25 3.22 7.42
CA THR A 818 -18.68 3.69 8.75
C THR A 818 -17.93 4.98 9.08
N SER A 819 -18.62 6.06 9.48
CA SER A 819 -18.00 7.37 9.71
C SER A 819 -17.83 7.64 11.21
N LEU A 820 -16.58 7.81 11.66
CA LEU A 820 -16.26 8.01 13.09
C LEU A 820 -16.60 9.43 13.58
N SER A 821 -16.58 10.42 12.68
CA SER A 821 -16.96 11.80 13.01
C SER A 821 -17.32 12.58 11.75
N LEU A 822 -18.58 13.01 11.68
CA LEU A 822 -19.09 13.89 10.62
C LEU A 822 -18.31 15.22 10.56
N ALA A 823 -17.92 15.77 11.72
CA ALA A 823 -17.13 17.00 11.79
C ALA A 823 -15.73 16.82 11.18
N ASN A 824 -15.03 15.72 11.50
CA ASN A 824 -13.73 15.39 10.90
C ASN A 824 -13.86 15.15 9.39
N MET A 825 -14.95 14.50 8.96
CA MET A 825 -15.23 14.23 7.56
C MET A 825 -15.46 15.52 6.75
N ILE A 826 -16.27 16.45 7.25
CA ILE A 826 -16.49 17.77 6.62
C ILE A 826 -15.19 18.58 6.59
N HIS A 827 -14.45 18.62 7.70
CA HIS A 827 -13.17 19.33 7.83
C HIS A 827 -12.10 18.84 6.82
N THR A 828 -12.12 17.56 6.46
CA THR A 828 -11.22 16.98 5.45
C THR A 828 -11.45 17.55 4.04
N TYR A 829 -12.68 17.91 3.65
CA TYR A 829 -12.93 18.50 2.33
C TYR A 829 -12.25 19.87 2.12
N GLY A 830 -12.04 20.64 3.19
CA GLY A 830 -11.31 21.91 3.11
C GLY A 830 -9.78 21.74 3.03
N HIS A 831 -9.26 20.54 3.31
CA HIS A 831 -7.83 20.27 3.42
C HIS A 831 -7.21 19.76 2.11
N PRO A 832 -5.91 20.04 1.87
CA PRO A 832 -5.18 19.43 0.76
C PRO A 832 -5.28 17.90 0.81
N LEU A 833 -5.19 17.28 -0.36
CA LEU A 833 -5.12 15.83 -0.54
C LEU A 833 -3.75 15.33 -0.02
N LEU A 834 -2.66 15.80 -0.65
CA LEU A 834 -1.31 15.33 -0.33
C LEU A 834 -0.71 16.07 0.90
N PRO A 835 0.35 15.50 1.51
CA PRO A 835 1.13 16.18 2.54
C PRO A 835 1.77 17.50 2.07
N LYS A 836 2.04 18.41 3.01
CA LYS A 836 2.53 19.78 2.73
C LYS A 836 3.75 19.82 1.81
N MET A 837 4.68 18.88 1.93
CA MET A 837 5.92 18.86 1.15
C MET A 837 5.69 18.80 -0.37
N HIS A 838 4.67 18.06 -0.83
CA HIS A 838 4.29 17.98 -2.25
C HIS A 838 3.87 19.33 -2.87
N TYR A 839 3.52 20.33 -2.06
CA TYR A 839 3.20 21.70 -2.53
C TYR A 839 4.31 22.72 -2.26
N LEU A 840 5.16 22.48 -1.26
CA LEU A 840 6.29 23.37 -0.94
C LEU A 840 7.49 23.15 -1.87
N HIS A 841 7.75 21.88 -2.18
CA HIS A 841 8.84 21.37 -3.03
C HIS A 841 8.30 20.23 -3.92
N PRO A 842 7.54 20.55 -4.98
CA PRO A 842 7.01 19.55 -5.90
C PRO A 842 8.13 18.90 -6.73
N PHE A 843 7.97 17.62 -7.05
CA PHE A 843 8.78 16.91 -8.06
C PHE A 843 8.27 17.20 -9.48
N THR A 844 9.10 16.99 -10.49
CA THR A 844 8.63 17.01 -11.90
C THR A 844 7.81 15.77 -12.22
N VAL A 845 6.97 15.81 -13.27
CA VAL A 845 6.10 14.66 -13.66
C VAL A 845 6.95 13.40 -13.88
N ASN A 846 8.02 13.51 -14.68
CA ASN A 846 8.94 12.40 -14.97
C ASN A 846 9.62 11.87 -13.70
N GLN A 847 9.94 12.73 -12.71
CA GLN A 847 10.46 12.29 -11.42
C GLN A 847 9.38 11.52 -10.62
N VAL A 848 8.13 11.98 -10.61
CA VAL A 848 7.03 11.29 -9.92
C VAL A 848 6.81 9.89 -10.49
N ASP A 849 6.74 9.74 -11.81
CA ASP A 849 6.52 8.43 -12.44
C ASP A 849 7.71 7.48 -12.26
N ASN A 850 8.95 7.97 -12.39
CA ASN A 850 10.15 7.17 -12.11
C ASN A 850 10.17 6.71 -10.64
N LEU A 851 9.91 7.62 -9.69
CA LEU A 851 9.84 7.28 -8.26
C LEU A 851 8.69 6.31 -7.96
N ARG A 852 7.53 6.45 -8.61
CA ARG A 852 6.39 5.51 -8.50
C ARG A 852 6.77 4.11 -8.98
N TYR A 853 7.49 4.00 -10.09
CA TYR A 853 7.96 2.72 -10.61
C TYR A 853 8.95 2.03 -9.64
N GLN A 854 9.87 2.79 -9.04
CA GLN A 854 10.79 2.22 -8.04
C GLN A 854 10.07 1.82 -6.74
N ALA A 855 9.13 2.64 -6.26
CA ALA A 855 8.26 2.31 -5.12
C ALA A 855 7.49 1.00 -5.35
N MET A 856 6.86 0.85 -6.52
CA MET A 856 6.16 -0.38 -6.92
C MET A 856 7.09 -1.59 -6.95
N ASN A 857 8.28 -1.50 -7.56
CA ASN A 857 9.21 -2.62 -7.62
C ASN A 857 9.65 -3.08 -6.21
N ILE A 858 9.91 -2.15 -5.29
CA ILE A 858 10.26 -2.46 -3.90
C ILE A 858 9.11 -3.15 -3.16
N VAL A 859 7.86 -2.70 -3.37
CA VAL A 859 6.66 -3.37 -2.82
C VAL A 859 6.52 -4.78 -3.40
N ALA A 860 6.62 -4.94 -4.73
CA ALA A 860 6.51 -6.24 -5.39
C ALA A 860 7.58 -7.25 -4.90
N ILE A 861 8.85 -6.82 -4.78
CA ILE A 861 9.93 -7.65 -4.25
C ILE A 861 9.67 -8.04 -2.79
N ARG A 862 9.09 -7.15 -1.97
CA ARG A 862 8.79 -7.46 -0.56
C ARG A 862 7.61 -8.42 -0.41
N LEU A 863 6.58 -8.29 -1.22
CA LEU A 863 5.39 -9.15 -1.18
C LEU A 863 5.62 -10.53 -1.83
N ALA A 864 6.52 -10.63 -2.81
CA ALA A 864 6.95 -11.90 -3.40
C ALA A 864 7.80 -12.78 -2.47
N ARG A 865 8.35 -12.22 -1.38
CA ARG A 865 9.08 -12.96 -0.32
C ARG A 865 8.18 -13.51 0.80
N ALA A 866 6.87 -13.27 0.74
CA ALA A 866 5.92 -13.78 1.74
C ALA A 866 5.37 -15.16 1.34
N GLU A 867 4.82 -15.90 2.31
CA GLU A 867 4.15 -17.19 2.08
C GLU A 867 2.65 -17.07 2.42
N PRO A 868 1.70 -17.29 1.48
CA PRO A 868 1.89 -17.37 0.03
C PRO A 868 2.44 -16.07 -0.59
N PRO A 869 3.20 -16.15 -1.70
CA PRO A 869 3.78 -14.98 -2.35
C PRO A 869 2.74 -14.21 -3.17
N LEU A 870 2.77 -12.88 -3.10
CA LEU A 870 2.07 -12.02 -4.05
C LEU A 870 3.08 -11.61 -5.14
N ARG A 871 2.92 -12.14 -6.35
CA ARG A 871 3.92 -12.00 -7.44
C ARG A 871 3.87 -10.63 -8.12
N LYS A 872 4.89 -10.34 -8.93
CA LYS A 872 5.10 -9.01 -9.55
C LYS A 872 3.94 -8.62 -10.46
N GLU A 873 3.48 -9.53 -11.31
CA GLU A 873 2.38 -9.35 -12.25
C GLU A 873 1.05 -9.01 -11.55
N VAL A 874 0.81 -9.57 -10.36
CA VAL A 874 -0.36 -9.28 -9.52
C VAL A 874 -0.27 -7.85 -8.97
N VAL A 875 0.91 -7.47 -8.46
CA VAL A 875 1.16 -6.13 -7.93
C VAL A 875 1.12 -5.06 -9.03
N GLU A 876 1.68 -5.33 -10.20
CA GLU A 876 1.66 -4.43 -11.37
C GLU A 876 0.24 -4.17 -11.88
N TYR A 877 -0.58 -5.22 -12.02
CA TYR A 877 -1.98 -5.08 -12.44
C TYR A 877 -2.84 -4.40 -11.37
N MET A 878 -2.57 -4.62 -10.07
CA MET A 878 -3.28 -3.93 -8.99
C MET A 878 -2.97 -2.43 -8.94
N LEU A 879 -1.70 -2.03 -9.11
CA LEU A 879 -1.24 -0.63 -8.96
C LEU A 879 -1.36 0.25 -10.21
N ASP A 880 -1.83 -0.31 -11.34
CA ASP A 880 -1.95 0.39 -12.62
C ASP A 880 -0.61 1.01 -13.08
N VAL A 881 0.45 0.20 -13.15
CA VAL A 881 1.80 0.63 -13.58
C VAL A 881 1.75 1.25 -14.99
N ASP A 882 1.08 0.55 -15.91
CA ASP A 882 0.92 0.90 -17.33
C ASP A 882 -0.06 2.08 -17.57
N SER A 883 -0.58 2.72 -16.52
CA SER A 883 -1.48 3.89 -16.67
C SER A 883 -0.85 5.08 -17.40
N HIS A 884 0.49 5.12 -17.44
CA HIS A 884 1.28 6.17 -18.05
C HIS A 884 1.56 5.93 -19.54
N MET A 885 1.34 4.71 -20.04
CA MET A 885 1.52 4.40 -21.46
C MET A 885 0.42 5.06 -22.31
N TRP A 886 0.82 5.64 -23.45
CA TRP A 886 -0.13 6.29 -24.35
C TRP A 886 -1.04 5.27 -25.04
N SER A 887 -2.30 5.65 -25.27
CA SER A 887 -3.31 4.82 -25.92
C SER A 887 -4.22 5.66 -26.82
N MET A 888 -4.50 5.15 -28.02
CA MET A 888 -5.45 5.77 -28.94
C MET A 888 -6.89 5.73 -28.39
N ARG A 889 -7.33 4.59 -27.86
CA ARG A 889 -8.65 4.40 -27.24
C ARG A 889 -8.88 5.35 -26.07
N ARG A 890 -7.93 5.44 -25.12
CA ARG A 890 -8.01 6.38 -23.98
C ARG A 890 -8.02 7.83 -24.44
N SER A 891 -7.30 8.17 -25.51
CA SER A 891 -7.34 9.50 -26.13
C SER A 891 -8.72 9.83 -26.73
N LYS A 892 -9.35 8.89 -27.46
CA LYS A 892 -10.72 9.02 -27.97
C LYS A 892 -11.76 9.14 -26.85
N ALA A 893 -11.70 8.28 -25.85
CA ALA A 893 -12.59 8.32 -24.69
C ALA A 893 -12.56 9.68 -23.99
N ASN A 894 -11.37 10.25 -23.77
CA ASN A 894 -11.20 11.58 -23.18
C ASN A 894 -11.76 12.70 -24.08
N PHE A 895 -11.64 12.58 -25.40
CA PHE A 895 -12.24 13.52 -26.35
C PHE A 895 -13.78 13.48 -26.30
N PHE A 896 -14.39 12.30 -26.30
CA PHE A 896 -15.85 12.16 -26.19
C PHE A 896 -16.37 12.63 -24.82
N ARG A 897 -15.60 12.47 -23.74
CA ARG A 897 -15.90 13.07 -22.43
C ARG A 897 -15.94 14.60 -22.48
N ILE A 898 -15.02 15.27 -23.18
CA ILE A 898 -15.14 16.72 -23.45
C ILE A 898 -16.40 17.04 -24.26
N MET A 899 -16.67 16.30 -25.34
CA MET A 899 -17.84 16.56 -26.19
C MET A 899 -19.17 16.43 -25.40
N SER A 900 -19.23 15.47 -24.47
CA SER A 900 -20.36 15.30 -23.53
C SER A 900 -20.52 16.53 -22.60
N LEU A 901 -19.43 17.11 -22.10
CA LEU A 901 -19.48 18.33 -21.29
C LEU A 901 -19.94 19.55 -22.12
N LEU A 902 -19.44 19.69 -23.36
CA LEU A 902 -19.83 20.78 -24.27
C LEU A 902 -21.29 20.68 -24.72
N SER A 903 -21.90 19.48 -24.70
CA SER A 903 -23.33 19.28 -25.04
C SER A 903 -24.30 20.06 -24.14
N GLY A 904 -23.91 20.35 -22.89
CA GLY A 904 -24.65 21.21 -21.98
C GLY A 904 -24.68 22.66 -22.46
N ILE A 905 -23.53 23.19 -22.92
CA ILE A 905 -23.42 24.54 -23.47
C ILE A 905 -24.19 24.64 -24.79
N ILE A 906 -24.13 23.61 -25.64
CA ILE A 906 -24.92 23.56 -26.88
C ILE A 906 -26.42 23.57 -26.58
N SER A 907 -26.87 22.85 -25.55
CA SER A 907 -28.27 22.85 -25.11
C SER A 907 -28.71 24.21 -24.54
N ILE A 908 -27.85 24.91 -23.78
CA ILE A 908 -28.11 26.27 -23.30
C ILE A 908 -28.21 27.25 -24.47
N ASN A 909 -27.30 27.17 -25.46
CA ASN A 909 -27.34 28.02 -26.64
C ASN A 909 -28.59 27.77 -27.50
N ARG A 910 -29.05 26.52 -27.60
CA ARG A 910 -30.33 26.17 -28.26
C ARG A 910 -31.52 26.76 -27.51
N TRP A 911 -31.61 26.57 -26.19
CA TRP A 911 -32.67 27.13 -25.36
C TRP A 911 -32.71 28.66 -25.41
N PHE A 912 -31.55 29.32 -25.36
CA PHE A 912 -31.45 30.77 -25.53
C PHE A 912 -31.93 31.20 -26.92
N GLY A 913 -31.56 30.45 -27.96
CA GLY A 913 -32.11 30.60 -29.30
C GLY A 913 -33.64 30.45 -29.34
N ASP A 914 -34.21 29.47 -28.65
CA ASP A 914 -35.65 29.23 -28.59
C ASP A 914 -36.41 30.37 -27.88
N VAL A 915 -35.79 30.99 -26.88
CA VAL A 915 -36.28 32.22 -26.21
C VAL A 915 -36.17 33.44 -27.15
N CYS A 916 -35.05 33.63 -27.83
CA CYS A 916 -34.88 34.74 -28.80
C CYS A 916 -35.83 34.64 -30.00
N HIS A 917 -36.21 33.42 -30.40
CA HIS A 917 -37.21 33.16 -31.44
C HIS A 917 -38.64 32.98 -30.88
N TRP A 918 -38.87 33.31 -29.60
CA TRP A 918 -40.18 33.34 -28.95
C TRP A 918 -41.02 32.04 -29.05
N LYS A 919 -40.37 30.87 -29.20
CA LYS A 919 -41.07 29.58 -29.42
C LYS A 919 -42.04 29.20 -28.30
N ASN A 920 -41.77 29.65 -27.08
CA ASN A 920 -42.72 29.67 -25.98
C ASN A 920 -42.84 31.12 -25.48
N PRO A 921 -43.95 31.82 -25.72
CA PRO A 921 -44.06 33.23 -25.40
C PRO A 921 -44.07 33.49 -23.89
N VAL A 922 -44.65 32.59 -23.08
CA VAL A 922 -44.76 32.77 -21.62
C VAL A 922 -43.38 32.71 -20.97
N THR A 923 -42.56 31.71 -21.31
CA THR A 923 -41.18 31.64 -20.80
C THR A 923 -40.32 32.78 -21.33
N SER A 924 -40.56 33.23 -22.56
CA SER A 924 -39.82 34.34 -23.15
C SER A 924 -40.11 35.65 -22.42
N VAL A 925 -41.38 35.98 -22.14
CA VAL A 925 -41.77 37.14 -21.33
C VAL A 925 -41.13 37.08 -19.93
N LEU A 926 -41.19 35.93 -19.26
CA LEU A 926 -40.60 35.77 -17.92
C LEU A 926 -39.07 35.99 -17.92
N VAL A 927 -38.35 35.50 -18.93
CA VAL A 927 -36.90 35.73 -19.08
C VAL A 927 -36.60 37.20 -19.36
N HIS A 928 -37.39 37.89 -20.18
CA HIS A 928 -37.21 39.33 -20.42
C HIS A 928 -37.49 40.18 -19.17
N ILE A 929 -38.52 39.84 -18.37
CA ILE A 929 -38.79 40.50 -17.08
C ILE A 929 -37.62 40.30 -16.11
N LEU A 930 -37.12 39.08 -15.97
CA LEU A 930 -35.95 38.78 -15.13
C LEU A 930 -34.70 39.54 -15.60
N PHE A 931 -34.46 39.61 -16.91
CA PHE A 931 -33.35 40.34 -17.52
C PHE A 931 -33.41 41.85 -17.22
N LEU A 932 -34.59 42.47 -17.35
CA LEU A 932 -34.79 43.88 -16.98
C LEU A 932 -34.55 44.14 -15.50
N ILE A 933 -35.04 43.26 -14.61
CA ILE A 933 -34.79 43.35 -13.16
C ILE A 933 -33.28 43.25 -12.85
N LEU A 934 -32.55 42.34 -13.50
CA LEU A 934 -31.10 42.17 -13.30
C LEU A 934 -30.27 43.33 -13.89
N ILE A 935 -30.76 44.03 -14.92
CA ILE A 935 -30.15 45.27 -15.43
C ILE A 935 -30.36 46.43 -14.46
N TRP A 936 -31.58 46.59 -13.91
CA TRP A 936 -31.87 47.66 -12.96
C TRP A 936 -31.22 47.43 -11.58
N TYR A 937 -31.05 46.17 -11.18
CA TYR A 937 -30.46 45.77 -9.91
C TYR A 937 -29.30 44.77 -10.12
N PRO A 938 -28.14 45.21 -10.64
CA PRO A 938 -27.00 44.33 -10.93
C PRO A 938 -26.42 43.66 -9.68
N GLU A 939 -26.69 44.20 -8.48
CA GLU A 939 -26.32 43.56 -7.21
C GLU A 939 -27.06 42.23 -6.97
N LEU A 940 -28.20 41.99 -7.64
CA LEU A 940 -28.95 40.73 -7.58
C LEU A 940 -28.39 39.61 -8.49
N ILE A 941 -27.43 39.90 -9.38
CA ILE A 941 -26.88 38.90 -10.32
C ILE A 941 -26.19 37.75 -9.58
N LEU A 942 -25.36 38.03 -8.58
CA LEU A 942 -24.68 36.97 -7.82
C LEU A 942 -25.62 36.23 -6.85
N PRO A 943 -26.49 36.91 -6.07
CA PRO A 943 -27.52 36.24 -5.27
C PRO A 943 -28.42 35.30 -6.08
N THR A 944 -28.93 35.74 -7.24
CA THR A 944 -29.79 34.90 -8.08
C THR A 944 -29.03 33.72 -8.68
N LEU A 945 -27.77 33.89 -9.11
CA LEU A 945 -26.93 32.79 -9.58
C LEU A 945 -26.75 31.70 -8.50
N PHE A 946 -26.41 32.09 -7.26
CA PHE A 946 -26.26 31.12 -6.16
C PHE A 946 -27.60 30.48 -5.75
N LEU A 947 -28.71 31.22 -5.82
CA LEU A 947 -30.05 30.67 -5.59
C LEU A 947 -30.44 29.64 -6.67
N TYR A 948 -30.14 29.89 -7.95
CA TYR A 948 -30.34 28.91 -9.01
C TYR A 948 -29.49 27.65 -8.80
N MET A 949 -28.22 27.78 -8.39
CA MET A 949 -27.36 26.64 -8.07
C MET A 949 -27.91 25.82 -6.89
N PHE A 950 -28.48 26.47 -5.87
CA PHE A 950 -29.18 25.81 -4.77
C PHE A 950 -30.43 25.05 -5.25
N LEU A 951 -31.29 25.68 -6.05
CA LEU A 951 -32.54 25.09 -6.55
C LEU A 951 -32.28 23.92 -7.51
N ILE A 952 -31.32 24.05 -8.44
CA ILE A 952 -30.89 22.97 -9.34
C ILE A 952 -30.28 21.82 -8.53
N GLY A 953 -29.46 22.12 -7.52
CA GLY A 953 -28.94 21.12 -6.60
C GLY A 953 -30.05 20.34 -5.88
N LEU A 954 -31.05 21.04 -5.34
CA LEU A 954 -32.18 20.41 -4.66
C LEU A 954 -33.04 19.57 -5.61
N TRP A 955 -33.26 20.03 -6.85
CA TRP A 955 -33.96 19.28 -7.89
C TRP A 955 -33.21 17.99 -8.30
N ASN A 956 -31.90 18.09 -8.51
CA ASN A 956 -31.04 16.97 -8.90
C ASN A 956 -30.98 15.85 -7.84
N TYR A 957 -31.32 16.12 -6.58
CA TYR A 957 -31.41 15.09 -5.53
C TYR A 957 -32.42 13.97 -5.87
N ARG A 958 -33.43 14.29 -6.68
CA ARG A 958 -34.43 13.33 -7.18
C ARG A 958 -33.85 12.34 -8.19
N PHE A 959 -32.81 12.75 -8.91
CA PHE A 959 -32.12 12.02 -9.97
C PHE A 959 -30.72 11.54 -9.55
N ARG A 960 -30.40 11.55 -8.25
CA ARG A 960 -29.08 11.13 -7.75
C ARG A 960 -28.78 9.66 -8.08
N PRO A 961 -27.52 9.29 -8.38
CA PRO A 961 -27.09 7.91 -8.43
C PRO A 961 -27.40 7.18 -7.12
N ARG A 962 -27.86 5.92 -7.19
CA ARG A 962 -28.21 5.08 -6.03
C ARG A 962 -27.24 3.93 -5.77
N HIS A 963 -26.50 3.55 -6.80
CA HIS A 963 -25.54 2.45 -6.85
C HIS A 963 -24.13 3.05 -6.98
N PRO A 964 -23.08 2.37 -6.49
CA PRO A 964 -21.70 2.82 -6.62
C PRO A 964 -21.25 2.80 -8.10
N PRO A 965 -20.22 3.58 -8.47
CA PRO A 965 -19.65 3.52 -9.81
C PRO A 965 -19.07 2.13 -10.08
N HIS A 966 -19.39 1.58 -11.25
CA HIS A 966 -18.79 0.36 -11.79
C HIS A 966 -17.92 0.69 -13.02
N MET A 967 -17.36 -0.33 -13.66
CA MET A 967 -16.50 -0.19 -14.83
C MET A 967 -17.34 -0.07 -16.12
N ASP A 968 -17.24 1.05 -16.83
CA ASP A 968 -18.11 1.39 -17.96
C ASP A 968 -17.35 1.20 -19.29
N THR A 969 -17.79 0.23 -20.08
CA THR A 969 -17.23 -0.14 -21.39
C THR A 969 -17.43 0.93 -22.46
N LYS A 970 -18.61 1.58 -22.46
CA LYS A 970 -19.01 2.63 -23.41
C LYS A 970 -18.20 3.91 -23.15
N LEU A 971 -18.10 4.33 -21.89
CA LEU A 971 -17.24 5.44 -21.46
C LEU A 971 -15.75 5.19 -21.73
N SER A 972 -15.29 3.94 -21.54
CA SER A 972 -13.92 3.52 -21.84
C SER A 972 -13.62 3.43 -23.35
N TRP A 973 -14.63 3.71 -24.19
CA TRP A 973 -14.63 3.57 -25.65
C TRP A 973 -14.18 2.18 -26.14
N ALA A 974 -14.51 1.15 -25.36
CA ALA A 974 -13.85 -0.15 -25.43
C ALA A 974 -14.61 -1.20 -26.27
N GLU A 975 -15.89 -0.95 -26.60
CA GLU A 975 -16.72 -1.76 -27.50
C GLU A 975 -16.49 -1.46 -29.00
N THR A 976 -15.98 -0.27 -29.33
CA THR A 976 -15.85 0.22 -30.72
C THR A 976 -14.38 0.45 -31.14
N VAL A 977 -13.47 -0.32 -30.55
CA VAL A 977 -12.02 -0.26 -30.79
C VAL A 977 -11.67 -1.02 -32.07
N HIS A 978 -10.80 -0.45 -32.92
CA HIS A 978 -10.23 -1.19 -34.04
C HIS A 978 -9.11 -2.11 -33.53
N PRO A 979 -8.98 -3.37 -34.01
CA PRO A 979 -7.91 -4.29 -33.54
C PRO A 979 -6.50 -3.68 -33.56
N ASP A 980 -6.15 -2.87 -34.57
CA ASP A 980 -4.83 -2.20 -34.65
C ASP A 980 -4.58 -1.10 -33.60
N GLU A 981 -5.60 -0.64 -32.90
CA GLU A 981 -5.50 0.27 -31.74
C GLU A 981 -5.36 -0.51 -30.43
N LEU A 982 -5.73 -1.80 -30.46
CA LEU A 982 -5.69 -2.70 -29.32
C LEU A 982 -4.38 -3.50 -29.28
N ASP A 983 -3.91 -3.92 -30.46
CA ASP A 983 -2.54 -4.40 -30.70
C ASP A 983 -1.47 -3.33 -30.41
N GLU A 984 -1.85 -2.04 -30.41
CA GLU A 984 -0.98 -0.93 -29.98
C GLU A 984 -0.90 -0.82 -28.44
N GLU A 985 -1.98 -1.10 -27.70
CA GLU A 985 -1.98 -1.15 -26.23
C GLU A 985 -1.25 -2.38 -25.64
N PHE A 986 -1.07 -3.44 -26.44
CA PHE A 986 -0.36 -4.66 -26.06
C PHE A 986 1.02 -4.83 -26.73
N ASP A 987 1.50 -3.81 -27.45
CA ASP A 987 2.86 -3.79 -27.97
C ASP A 987 3.87 -3.48 -26.86
N THR A 988 5.11 -3.96 -27.00
CA THR A 988 6.19 -3.61 -26.07
C THR A 988 6.71 -2.19 -26.34
N PHE A 989 7.46 -1.64 -25.38
CA PHE A 989 8.31 -0.48 -25.62
C PHE A 989 9.79 -0.85 -25.38
N PRO A 990 10.68 -0.80 -26.40
CA PRO A 990 10.41 -0.49 -27.81
C PRO A 990 9.44 -1.46 -28.51
N THR A 991 8.84 -1.01 -29.61
CA THR A 991 7.85 -1.79 -30.38
C THR A 991 8.42 -3.10 -30.90
N SER A 992 7.60 -4.15 -30.82
CA SER A 992 7.86 -5.48 -31.37
C SER A 992 7.57 -5.59 -32.88
N ARG A 993 7.01 -4.53 -33.49
CA ARG A 993 6.39 -4.56 -34.82
C ARG A 993 7.28 -3.97 -35.91
N PRO A 994 7.12 -4.42 -37.18
CA PRO A 994 7.90 -3.90 -38.29
C PRO A 994 7.72 -2.38 -38.48
N PRO A 995 8.74 -1.68 -39.00
CA PRO A 995 8.80 -0.22 -39.01
C PRO A 995 7.66 0.44 -39.78
N ASP A 996 7.07 -0.23 -40.78
CA ASP A 996 5.94 0.30 -41.55
C ASP A 996 4.65 0.39 -40.72
N ILE A 997 4.43 -0.56 -39.79
CA ILE A 997 3.31 -0.50 -38.83
C ILE A 997 3.57 0.62 -37.82
N ALA A 998 4.80 0.78 -37.34
CA ALA A 998 5.18 1.88 -36.46
C ALA A 998 5.01 3.26 -37.14
N ARG A 999 5.33 3.37 -38.44
CA ARG A 999 5.11 4.57 -39.26
C ARG A 999 3.62 4.86 -39.44
N MET A 1000 2.81 3.86 -39.79
CA MET A 1000 1.35 3.99 -39.89
C MET A 1000 0.74 4.45 -38.56
N ARG A 1001 1.16 3.86 -37.43
CA ARG A 1001 0.76 4.27 -36.08
C ARG A 1001 1.17 5.72 -35.78
N TYR A 1002 2.39 6.13 -36.13
CA TYR A 1002 2.86 7.50 -35.96
C TYR A 1002 2.07 8.52 -36.80
N ASP A 1003 1.80 8.25 -38.08
CA ASP A 1003 1.03 9.15 -38.93
C ASP A 1003 -0.45 9.22 -38.47
N ARG A 1004 -1.02 8.08 -38.03
CA ARG A 1004 -2.32 8.00 -37.34
C ARG A 1004 -2.33 8.86 -36.07
N LEU A 1005 -1.35 8.69 -35.19
CA LEU A 1005 -1.13 9.50 -33.99
C LEU A 1005 -1.04 10.99 -34.32
N ARG A 1006 -0.24 11.37 -35.33
CA ARG A 1006 -0.07 12.77 -35.76
C ARG A 1006 -1.39 13.40 -36.21
N SER A 1007 -2.21 12.65 -36.96
CA SER A 1007 -3.54 13.09 -37.41
C SER A 1007 -4.53 13.33 -36.27
N VAL A 1008 -4.43 12.53 -35.18
CA VAL A 1008 -5.28 12.67 -33.98
C VAL A 1008 -4.72 13.71 -33.02
N ALA A 1009 -3.39 13.79 -32.87
CA ALA A 1009 -2.72 14.80 -32.04
C ALA A 1009 -3.08 16.23 -32.48
N GLY A 1010 -3.17 16.50 -33.80
CA GLY A 1010 -3.66 17.79 -34.30
C GLY A 1010 -5.12 18.11 -33.97
N ARG A 1011 -5.94 17.11 -33.61
CA ARG A 1011 -7.33 17.27 -33.12
C ARG A 1011 -7.42 17.27 -31.59
N VAL A 1012 -6.37 16.83 -30.90
CA VAL A 1012 -6.30 16.55 -29.45
C VAL A 1012 -5.24 17.44 -28.76
N GLN A 1013 -4.70 18.44 -29.47
CA GLN A 1013 -3.52 19.25 -29.11
C GLN A 1013 -3.67 20.10 -27.81
N THR A 1014 -4.82 20.04 -27.14
CA THR A 1014 -5.23 20.91 -26.03
C THR A 1014 -5.71 20.12 -24.80
N VAL A 1015 -4.78 19.49 -24.07
CA VAL A 1015 -4.92 19.14 -22.63
C VAL A 1015 -6.22 18.37 -22.28
N VAL A 1016 -6.63 17.46 -23.17
CA VAL A 1016 -8.01 16.93 -23.21
C VAL A 1016 -8.41 16.15 -21.94
N GLY A 1017 -7.54 15.28 -21.42
CA GLY A 1017 -7.85 14.44 -20.25
C GLY A 1017 -8.10 15.23 -18.96
N ASP A 1018 -7.28 16.26 -18.71
CA ASP A 1018 -7.42 17.12 -17.53
C ASP A 1018 -8.59 18.10 -17.66
N ILE A 1019 -8.86 18.62 -18.85
CA ILE A 1019 -10.03 19.48 -19.10
C ILE A 1019 -11.34 18.68 -18.92
N ALA A 1020 -11.40 17.45 -19.45
CA ALA A 1020 -12.54 16.55 -19.20
C ALA A 1020 -12.74 16.29 -17.70
N THR A 1021 -11.66 15.97 -16.99
CA THR A 1021 -11.71 15.65 -15.55
C THR A 1021 -12.10 16.87 -14.70
N GLN A 1022 -11.68 18.08 -15.08
CA GLN A 1022 -12.11 19.33 -14.44
C GLN A 1022 -13.58 19.66 -14.73
N GLY A 1023 -14.03 19.55 -15.99
CA GLY A 1023 -15.43 19.80 -16.34
C GLY A 1023 -16.39 18.81 -15.68
N GLU A 1024 -16.01 17.53 -15.59
CA GLU A 1024 -16.77 16.51 -14.87
C GLU A 1024 -16.82 16.75 -13.37
N ARG A 1025 -15.75 17.28 -12.75
CA ARG A 1025 -15.79 17.72 -11.35
C ARG A 1025 -16.73 18.91 -11.16
N LEU A 1026 -16.76 19.85 -12.10
CA LEU A 1026 -17.65 21.01 -12.05
C LEU A 1026 -19.13 20.59 -12.15
N GLN A 1027 -19.46 19.66 -13.07
CA GLN A 1027 -20.78 19.01 -13.10
C GLN A 1027 -21.01 18.19 -11.82
N GLY A 1028 -19.95 17.55 -11.31
CA GLY A 1028 -19.92 16.74 -10.09
C GLY A 1028 -20.52 17.46 -8.89
N VAL A 1029 -20.25 18.76 -8.74
CA VAL A 1029 -20.74 19.65 -7.67
C VAL A 1029 -22.25 19.54 -7.44
N LEU A 1030 -23.07 19.45 -8.50
CA LEU A 1030 -24.54 19.37 -8.42
C LEU A 1030 -25.10 17.99 -8.80
N SER A 1031 -24.23 16.98 -8.95
CA SER A 1031 -24.60 15.64 -9.44
C SER A 1031 -25.03 14.65 -8.36
N TRP A 1032 -24.81 14.98 -7.08
CA TRP A 1032 -24.99 14.09 -5.93
C TRP A 1032 -24.15 12.79 -5.96
N ARG A 1033 -23.16 12.65 -6.87
CA ARG A 1033 -22.20 11.52 -6.86
C ARG A 1033 -21.39 11.41 -5.57
N ASP A 1034 -21.06 12.55 -4.96
CA ASP A 1034 -20.64 12.64 -3.56
C ASP A 1034 -21.76 13.36 -2.81
N PRO A 1035 -22.61 12.62 -2.05
CA PRO A 1035 -23.73 13.23 -1.33
C PRO A 1035 -23.29 14.25 -0.29
N ARG A 1036 -22.07 14.11 0.25
CA ARG A 1036 -21.51 14.89 1.35
C ARG A 1036 -21.00 16.22 0.80
N ALA A 1037 -20.20 16.18 -0.26
CA ALA A 1037 -19.72 17.37 -0.96
C ALA A 1037 -20.86 18.16 -1.61
N THR A 1038 -21.80 17.48 -2.28
CA THR A 1038 -22.96 18.15 -2.90
C THR A 1038 -23.83 18.84 -1.86
N SER A 1039 -24.11 18.19 -0.72
CA SER A 1039 -24.83 18.81 0.40
C SER A 1039 -24.11 20.05 0.95
N LEU A 1040 -22.79 19.97 1.19
CA LEU A 1040 -21.98 21.11 1.62
C LEU A 1040 -22.01 22.27 0.63
N PHE A 1041 -21.95 22.00 -0.68
CA PHE A 1041 -22.00 23.04 -1.71
C PHE A 1041 -23.39 23.70 -1.82
N ILE A 1042 -24.46 22.93 -1.69
CA ILE A 1042 -25.84 23.45 -1.71
C ILE A 1042 -26.08 24.36 -0.49
N MET A 1043 -25.65 23.94 0.70
CA MET A 1043 -25.71 24.79 1.90
C MET A 1043 -24.84 26.05 1.77
N PHE A 1044 -23.63 25.93 1.20
CA PHE A 1044 -22.79 27.08 0.88
C PHE A 1044 -23.47 28.02 -0.13
N SER A 1045 -24.15 27.50 -1.15
CA SER A 1045 -24.85 28.31 -2.16
C SER A 1045 -26.02 29.09 -1.55
N LEU A 1046 -26.80 28.47 -0.67
CA LEU A 1046 -27.87 29.16 0.06
C LEU A 1046 -27.31 30.29 0.95
N PHE A 1047 -26.25 30.00 1.71
CA PHE A 1047 -25.59 31.00 2.56
C PHE A 1047 -24.96 32.14 1.74
N ALA A 1048 -24.30 31.83 0.62
CA ALA A 1048 -23.74 32.81 -0.30
C ALA A 1048 -24.82 33.70 -0.92
N ALA A 1049 -25.96 33.15 -1.33
CA ALA A 1049 -27.09 33.92 -1.85
C ALA A 1049 -27.61 34.94 -0.82
N VAL A 1050 -27.82 34.52 0.43
CA VAL A 1050 -28.28 35.40 1.52
C VAL A 1050 -27.23 36.46 1.89
N MET A 1051 -25.96 36.07 2.03
CA MET A 1051 -24.88 37.01 2.36
C MET A 1051 -24.65 38.05 1.26
N LEU A 1052 -24.70 37.65 -0.01
CA LEU A 1052 -24.52 38.55 -1.15
C LEU A 1052 -25.76 39.43 -1.41
N TYR A 1053 -26.96 39.00 -0.99
CA TYR A 1053 -28.15 39.84 -0.99
C TYR A 1053 -28.07 40.94 0.09
N ALA A 1054 -27.48 40.62 1.26
CA ALA A 1054 -27.29 41.57 2.35
C ALA A 1054 -26.04 42.46 2.23
N THR A 1055 -25.10 42.15 1.33
CA THR A 1055 -23.80 42.83 1.21
C THR A 1055 -23.67 43.55 -0.14
N PRO A 1056 -23.56 44.89 -0.19
CA PRO A 1056 -23.41 45.64 -1.44
C PRO A 1056 -22.21 45.15 -2.26
N PHE A 1057 -22.39 45.02 -3.58
CA PHE A 1057 -21.38 44.41 -4.47
C PHE A 1057 -20.01 45.10 -4.40
N ARG A 1058 -20.03 46.43 -4.17
CA ARG A 1058 -18.82 47.25 -3.99
C ARG A 1058 -17.92 46.77 -2.84
N VAL A 1059 -18.51 46.28 -1.73
CA VAL A 1059 -17.76 45.75 -0.58
C VAL A 1059 -17.11 44.42 -0.93
N VAL A 1060 -17.86 43.54 -1.62
CA VAL A 1060 -17.36 42.24 -2.10
C VAL A 1060 -16.20 42.44 -3.07
N ALA A 1061 -16.34 43.36 -4.03
CA ALA A 1061 -15.30 43.70 -5.00
C ALA A 1061 -14.04 44.29 -4.33
N LEU A 1062 -14.21 45.18 -3.34
CA LEU A 1062 -13.10 45.75 -2.57
C LEU A 1062 -12.32 44.67 -1.79
N VAL A 1063 -13.04 43.81 -1.03
CA VAL A 1063 -12.41 42.74 -0.24
C VAL A 1063 -11.73 41.71 -1.14
N ALA A 1064 -12.36 41.32 -2.26
CA ALA A 1064 -11.75 40.42 -3.24
C ALA A 1064 -10.50 41.04 -3.91
N GLY A 1065 -10.57 42.33 -4.27
CA GLY A 1065 -9.44 43.09 -4.82
C GLY A 1065 -8.25 43.11 -3.86
N LEU A 1066 -8.46 43.52 -2.61
CA LEU A 1066 -7.41 43.52 -1.58
C LEU A 1066 -6.84 42.11 -1.32
N TYR A 1067 -7.69 41.08 -1.31
CA TYR A 1067 -7.28 39.69 -1.12
C TYR A 1067 -6.39 39.17 -2.27
N MET A 1068 -6.64 39.59 -3.52
CA MET A 1068 -5.82 39.20 -4.68
C MET A 1068 -4.54 40.05 -4.81
N LEU A 1069 -4.66 41.36 -4.60
CA LEU A 1069 -3.52 42.29 -4.62
C LEU A 1069 -2.57 42.13 -3.42
N ARG A 1070 -2.92 41.29 -2.42
CA ARG A 1070 -2.07 41.04 -1.25
C ARG A 1070 -0.64 40.65 -1.66
N HIS A 1071 0.31 41.26 -0.97
CA HIS A 1071 1.74 41.09 -1.20
C HIS A 1071 2.18 39.61 -1.16
N PRO A 1072 3.12 39.14 -2.01
CA PRO A 1072 3.49 37.72 -2.11
C PRO A 1072 3.88 37.04 -0.79
N ARG A 1073 4.45 37.77 0.19
CA ARG A 1073 4.73 37.21 1.54
C ARG A 1073 3.48 36.69 2.28
N PHE A 1074 2.28 37.17 1.92
CA PHE A 1074 0.99 36.70 2.46
C PHE A 1074 0.29 35.69 1.54
N ARG A 1075 0.92 35.26 0.43
CA ARG A 1075 0.40 34.24 -0.47
C ARG A 1075 0.96 32.88 -0.04
N SER A 1076 0.14 32.09 0.67
CA SER A 1076 0.49 30.70 0.99
C SER A 1076 0.72 29.90 -0.30
N LYS A 1077 1.76 29.05 -0.30
CA LYS A 1077 1.99 28.03 -1.34
C LYS A 1077 0.96 26.89 -1.32
N MET A 1078 0.19 26.76 -0.23
CA MET A 1078 -0.83 25.71 -0.11
C MET A 1078 -2.06 26.00 -0.97
N PRO A 1079 -2.70 24.99 -1.58
CA PRO A 1079 -3.97 25.15 -2.28
C PRO A 1079 -5.08 25.70 -1.37
N SER A 1080 -5.94 26.55 -1.94
CA SER A 1080 -7.06 27.19 -1.24
C SER A 1080 -8.18 26.21 -0.87
N VAL A 1081 -8.98 26.55 0.14
CA VAL A 1081 -10.11 25.71 0.59
C VAL A 1081 -11.08 25.33 -0.54
N PRO A 1082 -11.53 26.25 -1.43
CA PRO A 1082 -12.35 25.86 -2.59
C PRO A 1082 -11.60 24.97 -3.59
N GLY A 1083 -10.28 25.20 -3.79
CA GLY A 1083 -9.45 24.37 -4.67
C GLY A 1083 -9.24 22.95 -4.12
N ASN A 1084 -9.19 22.79 -2.80
CA ASN A 1084 -9.15 21.49 -2.13
C ASN A 1084 -10.48 20.76 -2.29
N PHE A 1085 -11.59 21.42 -1.95
CA PHE A 1085 -12.95 20.88 -2.13
C PHE A 1085 -13.19 20.42 -3.57
N TYR A 1086 -12.83 21.24 -4.56
CA TYR A 1086 -13.01 20.93 -5.97
C TYR A 1086 -12.16 19.75 -6.45
N LYS A 1087 -10.87 19.68 -6.06
CA LYS A 1087 -9.98 18.55 -6.41
C LYS A 1087 -10.41 17.22 -5.78
N ARG A 1088 -11.25 17.26 -4.75
CA ARG A 1088 -11.79 16.11 -4.01
C ARG A 1088 -13.05 15.49 -4.64
N LEU A 1089 -13.67 16.17 -5.59
CA LEU A 1089 -14.88 15.69 -6.26
C LEU A 1089 -14.57 14.50 -7.20
N PRO A 1090 -15.47 13.50 -7.28
CA PRO A 1090 -15.32 12.36 -8.18
C PRO A 1090 -15.48 12.76 -9.64
N ALA A 1091 -14.76 12.08 -10.53
CA ALA A 1091 -14.83 12.23 -11.98
C ALA A 1091 -15.16 10.88 -12.64
N ARG A 1092 -15.58 10.87 -13.91
CA ARG A 1092 -15.91 9.61 -14.60
C ARG A 1092 -14.69 8.75 -14.92
N THR A 1093 -13.47 9.28 -14.77
CA THR A 1093 -12.20 8.50 -14.79
C THR A 1093 -12.27 7.22 -13.97
N ASP A 1094 -13.02 7.24 -12.87
CA ASP A 1094 -13.10 6.16 -11.90
C ASP A 1094 -13.76 4.90 -12.47
N SER A 1095 -14.55 5.07 -13.53
CA SER A 1095 -15.24 4.02 -14.30
C SER A 1095 -14.49 3.60 -15.58
N MET A 1096 -13.22 3.99 -15.76
CA MET A 1096 -12.45 3.70 -16.99
C MET A 1096 -11.47 2.52 -16.90
N LEU A 1097 -11.39 1.77 -18.02
CA LEU A 1097 -10.45 0.67 -18.32
C LEU A 1097 -9.05 1.16 -18.73
#